data_AF-A0A845U102-F1
#
_entry.id   AF-A0A845U102-F1
#
_cell.length_a   1.000
_cell.length_b   1.000
_cell.length_c   1.000
_cell.angle_alpha   90.00
_cell.angle_beta   90.00
_cell.angle_gamma   90.00
#
_symmetry.space_group_name_H-M   'P 1'
#
loop_
_entity.id
_entity.type
_entity.pdbx_description
1 polymer ?
#
loop_
_entity_poly.entity_id
_entity_poly.type
_entity_poly.pdbx_seq_one_letter_code
_entity_poly.pdbx_strand_id
1 'polypeptide(L)'
;MRPRSKRPRNAILPPIVAEHHLAQAAEKSGWLPFLLITAVALGMILPIIFHGNASGHDFEVHVASWMEAAAQWRHGILYPRWAPGAHSGFGEPRFLFYPPLSWLLGAALGTLLPWIAVPAAFAWVALTLAGLTTYLLVRESHPRPTALWAAALYATNPYNVVNIYFRSAFAELLASAIFPLAVLFALRLACLPTYPSKAGDNPETRKQASANIRNIISLALVVAAIWLTNAPAAVITSYSLALLFVVATVHTRSFRPLLRGAVAGALGLAIAGFYIVPAVYEQKWVHIADAFSSPLRPEDNFLFTRSAPFAWPNNDPQTGDEFNFQISWLQITELGLGIPLALSMIAAAKRWPRRRTSSRAARQATGQAAFGTTAETAPSPAPGLLLLTAMLALGLAAAVLFLRPSLPLWRLFPYLRNIQFPWRWLFVLNLAIAIGAAAGAGTSRFRYTSRFLVPILWLLLKIYLLAGSEIESHHLTLPVWDNSDISDYSAAIASGTGYEGLREYLPTDGDIEQLPDGAPQVALANSDSPPGKIKVVMEKWQVEEKRFAVESSSAAQLSLHLFNYPAWQVEVNGRPGAKQSDPDDGQMLVSVPAGRSNVRVFFARTPDRTAGGVISLAAIALIAALFAAGRLRPRRSRLKKE
;
A
#
# COMPACT_ATOMS: atom_id res chain seq x y z
N MET A 1 -4.48 -81.52 -27.96
CA MET A 1 -4.32 -80.45 -28.99
C MET A 1 -4.31 -79.09 -28.29
N ARG A 2 -3.28 -78.26 -28.51
CA ARG A 2 -3.19 -76.86 -27.99
C ARG A 2 -4.26 -75.97 -28.64
N PRO A 3 -4.59 -74.82 -28.02
CA PRO A 3 -4.04 -73.53 -28.51
C PRO A 3 -3.62 -72.59 -27.37
N ARG A 4 -2.38 -72.07 -27.35
CA ARG A 4 -1.90 -70.80 -27.95
C ARG A 4 -2.47 -69.51 -27.34
N SER A 5 -1.57 -68.85 -26.62
CA SER A 5 -1.63 -67.49 -26.04
C SER A 5 -1.93 -66.39 -27.06
N LYS A 6 -2.74 -65.40 -26.66
CA LYS A 6 -2.75 -64.05 -27.25
C LYS A 6 -2.23 -63.03 -26.23
N ARG A 7 -1.23 -62.24 -26.64
CA ARG A 7 -0.71 -61.06 -25.93
C ARG A 7 -1.80 -59.99 -25.74
N PRO A 8 -1.74 -59.13 -24.71
CA PRO A 8 -2.64 -57.99 -24.59
C PRO A 8 -2.25 -56.91 -25.61
N ARG A 9 -3.25 -56.37 -26.33
CA ARG A 9 -3.11 -55.15 -27.14
C ARG A 9 -3.09 -53.95 -26.19
N ASN A 10 -2.11 -53.06 -26.39
CA ASN A 10 -2.07 -51.73 -25.79
C ASN A 10 -3.40 -51.00 -26.03
N ALA A 11 -4.16 -50.76 -24.96
CA ALA A 11 -5.34 -49.91 -25.00
C ALA A 11 -4.89 -48.45 -25.02
N ILE A 12 -4.95 -47.83 -26.20
CA ILE A 12 -4.88 -46.38 -26.36
C ILE A 12 -6.19 -45.83 -25.77
N LEU A 13 -6.10 -45.14 -24.63
CA LEU A 13 -7.22 -44.42 -24.03
C LEU A 13 -7.73 -43.35 -25.03
N PRO A 14 -9.05 -43.22 -25.24
CA PRO A 14 -9.61 -42.20 -26.13
C PRO A 14 -9.27 -40.77 -25.62
N PRO A 15 -9.04 -39.79 -26.51
CA PRO A 15 -8.57 -38.44 -26.16
C PRO A 15 -9.44 -37.73 -25.11
N ILE A 16 -10.75 -37.99 -25.13
CA ILE A 16 -11.75 -37.36 -24.26
C ILE A 16 -11.57 -37.76 -22.78
N VAL A 17 -11.07 -38.96 -22.50
CA VAL A 17 -10.85 -39.45 -21.12
C VAL A 17 -9.54 -38.88 -20.54
N ALA A 18 -8.51 -38.68 -21.39
CA ALA A 18 -7.27 -38.03 -21.00
C ALA A 18 -7.48 -36.55 -20.65
N GLU A 19 -8.31 -35.82 -21.42
CA GLU A 19 -8.69 -34.43 -21.10
C GLU A 19 -9.48 -34.33 -19.79
N HIS A 20 -10.38 -35.27 -19.51
CA HIS A 20 -11.15 -35.26 -18.27
C HIS A 20 -10.28 -35.56 -17.04
N HIS A 21 -9.28 -36.42 -17.16
CA HIS A 21 -8.30 -36.67 -16.10
C HIS A 21 -7.31 -35.52 -15.91
N LEU A 22 -6.91 -34.82 -16.98
CA LEU A 22 -6.09 -33.60 -16.87
C LEU A 22 -6.87 -32.43 -16.26
N ALA A 23 -8.15 -32.27 -16.59
CA ALA A 23 -9.03 -31.28 -15.98
C ALA A 23 -9.31 -31.58 -14.50
N GLN A 24 -9.51 -32.85 -14.14
CA GLN A 24 -9.67 -33.27 -12.74
C GLN A 24 -8.36 -33.22 -11.93
N ALA A 25 -7.20 -33.45 -12.58
CA ALA A 25 -5.89 -33.25 -11.97
C ALA A 25 -5.60 -31.75 -11.76
N ALA A 26 -5.99 -30.89 -12.71
CA ALA A 26 -5.94 -29.44 -12.56
C ALA A 26 -6.91 -28.92 -11.48
N GLU A 27 -8.08 -29.57 -11.28
CA GLU A 27 -8.99 -29.28 -10.16
C GLU A 27 -8.41 -29.64 -8.78
N LYS A 28 -7.54 -30.65 -8.71
CA LYS A 28 -6.83 -31.05 -7.48
C LYS A 28 -5.54 -30.26 -7.25
N SER A 29 -4.96 -29.70 -8.30
CA SER A 29 -3.80 -28.80 -8.24
C SER A 29 -4.19 -27.47 -7.59
N GLY A 30 -3.70 -27.23 -6.37
CA GLY A 30 -3.85 -25.93 -5.68
C GLY A 30 -3.24 -24.74 -6.43
N TRP A 31 -2.51 -24.98 -7.53
CA TRP A 31 -1.78 -23.98 -8.30
C TRP A 31 -2.58 -23.33 -9.42
N LEU A 32 -3.66 -23.96 -9.90
CA LEU A 32 -4.45 -23.42 -11.02
C LEU A 32 -4.97 -21.99 -10.76
N PRO A 33 -5.52 -21.65 -9.57
CA PRO A 33 -5.91 -20.28 -9.27
C PRO A 33 -4.77 -19.28 -9.38
N PHE A 34 -3.59 -19.66 -8.89
CA PHE A 34 -2.40 -18.82 -8.93
C PHE A 34 -2.01 -18.54 -10.39
N LEU A 35 -1.89 -19.58 -11.22
CA LEU A 35 -1.51 -19.45 -12.63
C LEU A 35 -2.48 -18.57 -13.43
N LEU A 36 -3.78 -18.73 -13.22
CA LEU A 36 -4.79 -17.91 -13.90
C LEU A 36 -4.69 -16.44 -13.48
N ILE A 37 -4.53 -16.17 -12.18
CA ILE A 37 -4.40 -14.80 -11.66
C ILE A 37 -3.12 -14.15 -12.20
N THR A 38 -1.99 -14.85 -12.19
CA THR A 38 -0.72 -14.32 -12.73
C THR A 38 -0.80 -14.06 -14.23
N ALA A 39 -1.51 -14.90 -15.00
CA ALA A 39 -1.69 -14.70 -16.44
C ALA A 39 -2.58 -13.50 -16.74
N VAL A 40 -3.66 -13.30 -15.97
CA VAL A 40 -4.53 -12.13 -16.07
C VAL A 40 -3.76 -10.85 -15.71
N ALA A 41 -2.95 -10.88 -14.65
CA ALA A 41 -2.08 -9.77 -14.27
C ALA A 41 -1.02 -9.47 -15.35
N LEU A 42 -0.48 -10.50 -16.02
CA LEU A 42 0.46 -10.31 -17.13
C LEU A 42 -0.20 -9.59 -18.30
N GLY A 43 -1.44 -9.96 -18.64
CA GLY A 43 -2.21 -9.28 -19.68
C GLY A 43 -2.35 -7.76 -19.45
N MET A 44 -2.44 -7.34 -18.18
CA MET A 44 -2.53 -5.92 -17.81
C MET A 44 -1.24 -5.14 -18.01
N ILE A 45 -0.07 -5.79 -18.04
CA ILE A 45 1.22 -5.12 -18.22
C ILE A 45 1.78 -5.24 -19.65
N LEU A 46 1.07 -5.93 -20.55
CA LEU A 46 1.49 -6.09 -21.95
C LEU A 46 1.76 -4.74 -22.65
N PRO A 47 0.94 -3.68 -22.48
CA PRO A 47 1.25 -2.38 -23.07
C PRO A 47 2.65 -1.87 -22.70
N ILE A 48 3.08 -2.03 -21.43
CA ILE A 48 4.41 -1.62 -20.98
C ILE A 48 5.52 -2.38 -21.70
N ILE A 49 5.30 -3.68 -21.94
CA ILE A 49 6.28 -4.55 -22.62
C ILE A 49 6.47 -4.12 -24.08
N PHE A 50 5.42 -3.65 -24.76
CA PHE A 50 5.48 -3.30 -26.19
C PHE A 50 5.79 -1.82 -26.44
N HIS A 51 5.31 -0.91 -25.59
CA HIS A 51 5.42 0.55 -25.80
C HIS A 51 6.45 1.23 -24.89
N GLY A 52 6.97 0.55 -23.87
CA GLY A 52 7.84 1.16 -22.85
C GLY A 52 7.07 1.55 -21.59
N ASN A 53 7.72 2.23 -20.65
CA ASN A 53 7.06 2.63 -19.41
C ASN A 53 6.20 3.88 -19.60
N ALA A 54 5.07 3.94 -18.90
CA ALA A 54 4.24 5.14 -18.87
C ALA A 54 4.80 6.12 -17.84
N SER A 55 5.28 7.27 -18.31
CA SER A 55 5.71 8.37 -17.44
C SER A 55 4.49 9.14 -16.95
N GLY A 56 3.97 8.69 -15.80
CA GLY A 56 2.81 9.28 -15.11
C GLY A 56 3.23 10.19 -13.95
N HIS A 57 2.25 10.83 -13.30
CA HIS A 57 2.50 11.91 -12.31
C HIS A 57 3.49 11.57 -11.18
N ASP A 58 3.50 10.33 -10.69
CA ASP A 58 4.34 9.86 -9.58
C ASP A 58 5.55 9.02 -10.05
N PHE A 59 5.77 8.88 -11.37
CA PHE A 59 6.72 7.91 -11.95
C PHE A 59 8.16 8.17 -11.52
N GLU A 60 8.67 9.37 -11.77
CA GLU A 60 10.05 9.77 -11.50
C GLU A 60 10.40 9.64 -10.01
N VAL A 61 9.51 10.12 -9.14
CA VAL A 61 9.67 10.04 -7.68
C VAL A 61 9.85 8.58 -7.24
N HIS A 62 9.07 7.67 -7.80
CA HIS A 62 9.17 6.24 -7.50
C HIS A 62 10.48 5.63 -8.00
N VAL A 63 10.83 5.85 -9.27
CA VAL A 63 12.04 5.31 -9.89
C VAL A 63 13.30 5.81 -9.17
N ALA A 64 13.39 7.12 -8.92
CA ALA A 64 14.48 7.72 -8.17
C ALA A 64 14.61 7.11 -6.77
N SER A 65 13.49 6.94 -6.06
CA SER A 65 13.49 6.33 -4.71
C SER A 65 13.97 4.88 -4.73
N TRP A 66 13.63 4.10 -5.76
CA TRP A 66 14.08 2.72 -5.91
C TRP A 66 15.58 2.65 -6.18
N MET A 67 16.07 3.48 -7.09
CA MET A 67 17.50 3.55 -7.46
C MET A 67 18.35 4.00 -6.27
N GLU A 68 17.93 5.04 -5.56
CA GLU A 68 18.59 5.54 -4.36
C GLU A 68 18.67 4.49 -3.25
N ALA A 69 17.55 3.83 -2.95
CA ALA A 69 17.54 2.79 -1.93
C ALA A 69 18.43 1.59 -2.33
N ALA A 70 18.38 1.16 -3.60
CA ALA A 70 19.23 0.08 -4.10
C ALA A 70 20.72 0.46 -4.08
N ALA A 71 21.07 1.72 -4.40
CA ALA A 71 22.44 2.23 -4.32
C ALA A 71 22.94 2.21 -2.87
N GLN A 72 22.13 2.70 -1.93
CA GLN A 72 22.47 2.73 -0.50
C GLN A 72 22.67 1.34 0.11
N TRP A 73 21.94 0.32 -0.34
CA TRP A 73 22.17 -1.07 0.09
C TRP A 73 23.57 -1.57 -0.25
N ARG A 74 24.16 -1.14 -1.38
CA ARG A 74 25.54 -1.49 -1.75
C ARG A 74 26.58 -0.90 -0.78
N HIS A 75 26.21 0.15 -0.05
CA HIS A 75 27.02 0.78 0.99
C HIS A 75 26.68 0.29 2.41
N GLY A 76 25.85 -0.76 2.54
CA GLY A 76 25.47 -1.34 3.83
C GLY A 76 24.35 -0.61 4.58
N ILE A 77 23.72 0.40 3.96
CA ILE A 77 22.62 1.16 4.56
C ILE A 77 21.29 0.48 4.21
N LEU A 78 20.84 -0.48 5.03
CA LEU A 78 19.64 -1.28 4.73
C LEU A 78 18.33 -0.49 4.79
N TYR A 79 18.27 0.55 5.62
CA TYR A 79 17.09 1.39 5.78
C TYR A 79 17.47 2.87 5.53
N PRO A 80 17.43 3.29 4.26
CA PRO A 80 17.65 4.68 3.85
C PRO A 80 16.83 5.68 4.64
N ARG A 81 17.40 6.87 4.86
CA ARG A 81 16.72 8.02 5.51
C ARG A 81 16.87 9.33 4.75
N TRP A 82 17.83 9.36 3.82
CA TRP A 82 18.20 10.52 3.03
C TRP A 82 18.29 10.09 1.57
N ALA A 83 17.72 10.86 0.66
CA ALA A 83 17.92 10.73 -0.77
C ALA A 83 18.98 11.75 -1.21
N PRO A 84 20.25 11.34 -1.37
CA PRO A 84 21.36 12.25 -1.65
C PRO A 84 21.27 12.92 -3.02
N GLY A 85 20.67 12.31 -4.04
CA GLY A 85 20.58 12.88 -5.38
C GLY A 85 19.52 13.97 -5.54
N ALA A 86 18.52 14.03 -4.67
CA ALA A 86 17.45 15.02 -4.76
C ALA A 86 17.96 16.46 -4.68
N HIS A 87 17.25 17.40 -5.30
CA HIS A 87 17.65 18.81 -5.41
C HIS A 87 19.11 18.93 -5.90
N SER A 88 19.43 18.38 -7.07
CA SER A 88 20.77 18.51 -7.67
C SER A 88 21.93 18.09 -6.74
N GLY A 89 21.71 17.08 -5.89
CA GLY A 89 22.72 16.57 -4.97
C GLY A 89 22.74 17.17 -3.56
N PHE A 90 21.92 18.20 -3.27
CA PHE A 90 21.77 18.76 -1.91
C PHE A 90 21.02 17.82 -0.96
N GLY A 91 20.15 17.00 -1.53
CA GLY A 91 19.47 15.85 -0.93
C GLY A 91 18.27 16.17 -0.06
N GLU A 92 17.45 15.18 0.25
CA GLU A 92 16.23 15.37 1.05
C GLU A 92 15.92 14.19 1.98
N PRO A 93 15.19 14.41 3.09
CA PRO A 93 14.77 13.37 4.04
C PRO A 93 13.59 12.47 3.57
N ARG A 94 13.33 12.28 2.26
CA ARG A 94 12.10 11.60 1.78
C ARG A 94 11.84 10.24 2.40
N PHE A 95 12.87 9.45 2.68
CA PHE A 95 12.72 8.09 3.20
C PHE A 95 12.25 8.04 4.65
N LEU A 96 12.23 9.19 5.35
CA LEU A 96 11.62 9.32 6.67
C LEU A 96 10.11 9.54 6.60
N PHE A 97 9.61 10.15 5.52
CA PHE A 97 8.21 10.53 5.35
C PHE A 97 7.43 9.59 4.43
N TYR A 98 8.06 9.14 3.34
CA TYR A 98 7.44 8.23 2.39
C TYR A 98 7.49 6.77 2.91
N PRO A 99 6.34 6.07 2.99
CA PRO A 99 6.27 4.73 3.57
C PRO A 99 7.20 3.70 2.90
N PRO A 100 7.86 2.82 3.68
CA PRO A 100 9.01 2.08 3.20
C PRO A 100 8.76 0.91 2.26
N LEU A 101 7.66 0.19 2.42
CA LEU A 101 7.48 -1.11 1.78
C LEU A 101 7.42 -1.02 0.25
N SER A 102 6.90 0.06 -0.31
CA SER A 102 6.82 0.26 -1.76
C SER A 102 8.19 0.52 -2.37
N TRP A 103 8.98 1.45 -1.83
CA TRP A 103 10.31 1.71 -2.36
C TRP A 103 11.33 0.61 -2.03
N LEU A 104 11.17 -0.12 -0.92
CA LEU A 104 11.96 -1.33 -0.64
C LEU A 104 11.71 -2.42 -1.68
N LEU A 105 10.46 -2.63 -2.09
CA LEU A 105 10.13 -3.62 -3.13
C LEU A 105 10.71 -3.21 -4.49
N GLY A 106 10.55 -1.94 -4.88
CA GLY A 106 11.11 -1.43 -6.13
C GLY A 106 12.63 -1.53 -6.18
N ALA A 107 13.31 -1.16 -5.08
CA ALA A 107 14.75 -1.33 -4.94
C ALA A 107 15.17 -2.81 -5.04
N ALA A 108 14.45 -3.73 -4.37
CA ALA A 108 14.72 -5.17 -4.46
C ALA A 108 14.60 -5.68 -5.90
N LEU A 109 13.55 -5.28 -6.62
CA LEU A 109 13.39 -5.62 -8.03
C LEU A 109 14.53 -5.04 -8.89
N GLY A 110 14.94 -3.79 -8.65
CA GLY A 110 16.07 -3.15 -9.36
C GLY A 110 17.45 -3.75 -9.06
N THR A 111 17.60 -4.49 -7.95
CA THR A 111 18.81 -5.30 -7.73
C THR A 111 18.84 -6.60 -8.53
N LEU A 112 17.67 -7.07 -9.00
CA LEU A 112 17.51 -8.36 -9.69
C LEU A 112 17.27 -8.22 -11.19
N LEU A 113 16.68 -7.10 -11.62
CA LEU A 113 16.23 -6.85 -12.98
C LEU A 113 16.85 -5.55 -13.53
N PRO A 114 17.01 -5.43 -14.86
CA PRO A 114 17.32 -4.14 -15.48
C PRO A 114 16.25 -3.09 -15.11
N TRP A 115 16.67 -1.85 -14.83
CA TRP A 115 15.78 -0.78 -14.37
C TRP A 115 14.55 -0.57 -15.26
N ILE A 116 14.70 -0.72 -16.58
CA ILE A 116 13.62 -0.59 -17.57
C ILE A 116 12.48 -1.61 -17.37
N ALA A 117 12.78 -2.77 -16.77
CA ALA A 117 11.80 -3.83 -16.51
C ALA A 117 11.16 -3.73 -15.11
N VAL A 118 11.72 -2.90 -14.22
CA VAL A 118 11.29 -2.82 -12.81
C VAL A 118 9.85 -2.32 -12.67
N PRO A 119 9.39 -1.26 -13.36
CA PRO A 119 8.01 -0.80 -13.19
C PRO A 119 6.98 -1.84 -13.64
N ALA A 120 7.22 -2.51 -14.79
CA ALA A 120 6.40 -3.61 -15.27
C ALA A 120 6.35 -4.79 -14.28
N ALA A 121 7.52 -5.19 -13.76
CA ALA A 121 7.62 -6.27 -12.77
C ALA A 121 6.90 -5.90 -11.46
N PHE A 122 7.06 -4.66 -10.99
CA PHE A 122 6.37 -4.16 -9.81
C PHE A 122 4.86 -4.21 -9.99
N ALA A 123 4.36 -3.65 -11.10
CA ALA A 123 2.93 -3.65 -11.42
C ALA A 123 2.40 -5.09 -11.48
N TRP A 124 3.11 -6.00 -12.15
CA TRP A 124 2.71 -7.41 -12.24
C TRP A 124 2.63 -8.10 -10.88
N VAL A 125 3.61 -7.87 -10.00
CA VAL A 125 3.60 -8.39 -8.62
C VAL A 125 2.41 -7.84 -7.85
N ALA A 126 2.17 -6.53 -7.91
CA ALA A 126 1.04 -5.90 -7.21
C ALA A 126 -0.32 -6.40 -7.75
N LEU A 127 -0.49 -6.52 -9.06
CA LEU A 127 -1.72 -7.02 -9.69
C LEU A 127 -1.96 -8.51 -9.38
N THR A 128 -0.91 -9.32 -9.40
CA THR A 128 -0.98 -10.72 -8.97
C THR A 128 -1.43 -10.81 -7.51
N LEU A 129 -0.83 -9.98 -6.65
CA LEU A 129 -1.22 -9.91 -5.24
C LEU A 129 -2.69 -9.49 -5.09
N ALA A 130 -3.15 -8.47 -5.82
CA ALA A 130 -4.53 -8.00 -5.80
C ALA A 130 -5.53 -9.12 -6.14
N GLY A 131 -5.23 -9.93 -7.17
CA GLY A 131 -6.04 -11.08 -7.53
C GLY A 131 -6.01 -12.16 -6.43
N LEU A 132 -4.83 -12.48 -5.90
CA LEU A 132 -4.67 -13.52 -4.86
C LEU A 132 -5.37 -13.15 -3.56
N THR A 133 -5.21 -11.92 -3.07
CA THR A 133 -5.85 -11.45 -1.84
C THR A 133 -7.37 -11.43 -1.98
N THR A 134 -7.88 -11.01 -3.14
CA THR A 134 -9.32 -11.05 -3.45
C THR A 134 -9.84 -12.48 -3.58
N TYR A 135 -9.08 -13.37 -4.21
CA TYR A 135 -9.41 -14.79 -4.28
C TYR A 135 -9.57 -15.36 -2.87
N LEU A 136 -8.58 -15.14 -1.99
CA LEU A 136 -8.62 -15.61 -0.60
C LEU A 136 -9.82 -15.04 0.16
N LEU A 137 -10.11 -13.75 0.00
CA LEU A 137 -11.27 -13.10 0.60
C LEU A 137 -12.59 -13.76 0.20
N VAL A 138 -12.82 -13.91 -1.10
CA VAL A 138 -14.11 -14.41 -1.63
C VAL A 138 -14.26 -15.92 -1.41
N ARG A 139 -13.15 -16.67 -1.41
CA ARG A 139 -13.15 -18.11 -1.10
C ARG A 139 -13.61 -18.45 0.31
N GLU A 140 -13.58 -17.51 1.24
CA GLU A 140 -14.05 -17.70 2.62
C GLU A 140 -15.54 -18.08 2.67
N SER A 141 -16.34 -17.58 1.71
CA SER A 141 -17.79 -17.78 1.72
C SER A 141 -18.40 -18.17 0.37
N HIS A 142 -17.69 -18.07 -0.75
CA HIS A 142 -18.21 -18.37 -2.09
C HIS A 142 -17.37 -19.42 -2.82
N PRO A 143 -17.94 -20.24 -3.72
CA PRO A 143 -17.22 -21.29 -4.48
C PRO A 143 -16.02 -20.80 -5.29
N ARG A 144 -15.15 -21.74 -5.70
CA ARG A 144 -13.93 -21.46 -6.47
C ARG A 144 -14.14 -20.61 -7.73
N PRO A 145 -15.11 -20.89 -8.62
CA PRO A 145 -15.31 -20.10 -9.83
C PRO A 145 -15.69 -18.64 -9.53
N THR A 146 -16.55 -18.44 -8.53
CA THR A 146 -16.95 -17.09 -8.07
C THR A 146 -15.75 -16.31 -7.56
N ALA A 147 -14.88 -16.94 -6.78
CA ALA A 147 -13.68 -16.28 -6.27
C ALA A 147 -12.66 -15.98 -7.37
N LEU A 148 -12.47 -16.88 -8.36
CA LEU A 148 -11.62 -16.60 -9.52
C LEU A 148 -12.14 -15.43 -10.34
N TRP A 149 -13.45 -15.34 -10.50
CA TRP A 149 -14.07 -14.22 -11.19
C TRP A 149 -13.87 -12.89 -10.47
N ALA A 150 -14.12 -12.85 -9.16
CA ALA A 150 -13.85 -11.66 -8.35
C ALA A 150 -12.37 -11.27 -8.39
N ALA A 151 -11.45 -12.25 -8.37
CA ALA A 151 -10.02 -12.03 -8.43
C ALA A 151 -9.56 -11.46 -9.77
N ALA A 152 -10.00 -12.04 -10.88
CA ALA A 152 -9.70 -11.55 -12.22
C ALA A 152 -10.29 -10.15 -12.45
N LEU A 153 -11.49 -9.91 -11.92
CA LEU A 153 -12.06 -8.59 -11.90
C LEU A 153 -11.14 -7.65 -11.07
N TYR A 154 -11.01 -7.84 -9.76
CA TYR A 154 -10.27 -6.86 -8.96
C TYR A 154 -8.82 -6.61 -9.43
N ALA A 155 -8.11 -7.63 -9.93
CA ALA A 155 -6.79 -7.43 -10.52
C ALA A 155 -6.81 -6.51 -11.76
N THR A 156 -7.85 -6.57 -12.59
CA THR A 156 -7.92 -5.83 -13.86
C THR A 156 -8.90 -4.65 -13.84
N ASN A 157 -9.18 -4.14 -12.64
CA ASN A 157 -10.13 -3.03 -12.46
C ASN A 157 -9.61 -1.74 -13.12
N PRO A 158 -10.51 -0.83 -13.56
CA PRO A 158 -10.13 0.40 -14.24
C PRO A 158 -9.24 1.34 -13.41
N TYR A 159 -9.42 1.39 -12.09
CA TYR A 159 -8.59 2.24 -11.23
C TYR A 159 -7.13 1.76 -11.15
N ASN A 160 -6.88 0.45 -11.29
CA ASN A 160 -5.51 -0.04 -11.44
C ASN A 160 -4.87 0.45 -12.74
N VAL A 161 -5.63 0.64 -13.82
CA VAL A 161 -5.12 1.23 -15.08
C VAL A 161 -4.71 2.67 -14.84
N VAL A 162 -5.52 3.44 -14.13
CA VAL A 162 -5.15 4.81 -13.73
C VAL A 162 -3.85 4.81 -12.91
N ASN A 163 -3.73 3.93 -11.92
CA ASN A 163 -2.54 3.88 -11.07
C ASN A 163 -1.29 3.39 -11.79
N ILE A 164 -1.40 2.58 -12.85
CA ILE A 164 -0.25 2.06 -13.60
C ILE A 164 0.15 3.04 -14.70
N TYR A 165 -0.80 3.55 -15.46
CA TYR A 165 -0.52 4.28 -16.69
C TYR A 165 -0.55 5.79 -16.47
N PHE A 166 -1.60 6.34 -15.85
CA PHE A 166 -1.75 7.80 -15.74
C PHE A 166 -0.93 8.39 -14.61
N ARG A 167 -0.99 7.73 -13.45
CA ARG A 167 -0.36 8.25 -12.24
C ARG A 167 0.98 7.62 -11.97
N SER A 168 1.22 6.39 -12.43
CA SER A 168 2.35 5.59 -12.00
C SER A 168 2.49 5.53 -10.47
N ALA A 169 1.36 5.50 -9.76
CA ALA A 169 1.24 5.50 -8.31
C ALA A 169 1.46 4.09 -7.73
N PHE A 170 2.68 3.57 -7.88
CA PHE A 170 3.05 2.20 -7.53
C PHE A 170 2.81 1.86 -6.05
N ALA A 171 3.03 2.82 -5.14
CA ALA A 171 2.72 2.62 -3.73
C ALA A 171 1.22 2.40 -3.48
N GLU A 172 0.36 3.19 -4.13
CA GLU A 172 -1.08 3.04 -3.98
C GLU A 172 -1.58 1.73 -4.62
N LEU A 173 -1.01 1.35 -5.77
CA LEU A 173 -1.28 0.06 -6.42
C LEU A 173 -0.95 -1.13 -5.49
N LEU A 174 0.19 -1.10 -4.81
CA LEU A 174 0.56 -2.15 -3.87
C LEU A 174 -0.34 -2.16 -2.62
N ALA A 175 -0.71 -0.98 -2.11
CA ALA A 175 -1.60 -0.88 -0.95
C ALA A 175 -3.02 -1.40 -1.27
N SER A 176 -3.55 -1.05 -2.45
CA SER A 176 -4.85 -1.57 -2.92
C SER A 176 -4.81 -3.09 -3.11
N ALA A 177 -3.69 -3.65 -3.59
CA ALA A 177 -3.51 -5.09 -3.70
C ALA A 177 -3.57 -5.84 -2.36
N ILE A 178 -3.15 -5.19 -1.26
CA ILE A 178 -3.17 -5.76 0.09
C ILE A 178 -4.54 -5.59 0.77
N PHE A 179 -5.30 -4.55 0.42
CA PHE A 179 -6.58 -4.19 1.05
C PHE A 179 -7.60 -5.34 1.19
N PRO A 180 -7.80 -6.25 0.21
CA PRO A 180 -8.71 -7.38 0.37
C PRO A 180 -8.35 -8.32 1.55
N LEU A 181 -7.07 -8.43 1.93
CA LEU A 181 -6.68 -9.17 3.13
C LEU A 181 -7.15 -8.48 4.41
N ALA A 182 -7.16 -7.14 4.44
CA ALA A 182 -7.64 -6.38 5.58
C ALA A 182 -9.13 -6.69 5.81
N VAL A 183 -9.91 -6.69 4.73
CA VAL A 183 -11.32 -7.09 4.73
C VAL A 183 -11.48 -8.55 5.18
N LEU A 184 -10.67 -9.47 4.66
CA LEU A 184 -10.73 -10.90 5.03
C LEU A 184 -10.53 -11.12 6.52
N PHE A 185 -9.45 -10.57 7.10
CA PHE A 185 -9.17 -10.78 8.51
C PHE A 185 -10.13 -10.01 9.41
N ALA A 186 -10.64 -8.85 8.98
CA ALA A 186 -11.71 -8.15 9.67
C ALA A 186 -13.01 -8.97 9.72
N LEU A 187 -13.41 -9.59 8.60
CA LEU A 187 -14.57 -10.50 8.55
C LEU A 187 -14.39 -11.72 9.44
N ARG A 188 -13.21 -12.35 9.40
CA ARG A 188 -12.89 -13.48 10.28
C ARG A 188 -13.00 -13.08 11.74
N LEU A 189 -12.49 -11.91 12.12
CA LEU A 189 -12.52 -11.38 13.48
C LEU A 189 -13.94 -11.02 13.96
N ALA A 190 -14.75 -10.48 13.05
CA ALA A 190 -16.15 -10.14 13.28
C ALA A 190 -17.04 -11.39 13.49
N CYS A 191 -16.78 -12.47 12.76
CA CYS A 191 -17.56 -13.71 12.83
C CYS A 191 -17.12 -14.67 13.95
N LEU A 192 -16.12 -14.32 14.77
CA LEU A 192 -15.66 -15.18 15.86
C LEU A 192 -16.75 -15.35 16.94
N PRO A 193 -17.09 -16.60 17.31
CA PRO A 193 -18.08 -16.88 18.34
C PRO A 193 -17.67 -16.29 19.69
N THR A 194 -18.67 -15.98 20.52
CA THR A 194 -18.50 -15.39 21.84
C THR A 194 -18.82 -16.43 22.91
N TYR A 195 -17.83 -16.78 23.72
CA TYR A 195 -17.99 -17.71 24.84
C TYR A 195 -17.68 -17.04 26.18
N PRO A 196 -18.43 -17.36 27.25
CA PRO A 196 -18.09 -16.92 28.59
C PRO A 196 -16.77 -17.56 29.05
N SER A 197 -15.92 -16.73 29.68
CA SER A 197 -14.57 -17.00 30.16
C SER A 197 -14.43 -18.24 31.09
N LYS A 198 -15.53 -18.79 31.61
CA LYS A 198 -15.53 -19.86 32.62
C LYS A 198 -15.28 -21.28 32.08
N ALA A 199 -15.12 -21.49 30.78
CA ALA A 199 -14.85 -22.81 30.17
C ALA A 199 -13.36 -23.05 29.87
N GLY A 200 -12.47 -22.62 30.78
CA GLY A 200 -11.02 -22.56 30.59
C GLY A 200 -10.30 -23.90 30.31
N ASP A 201 -10.98 -25.03 30.48
CA ASP A 201 -10.35 -26.36 30.40
C ASP A 201 -10.81 -27.27 29.26
N ASN A 202 -11.75 -26.86 28.40
CA ASN A 202 -12.06 -27.64 27.20
C ASN A 202 -11.02 -27.37 26.08
N PRO A 203 -10.44 -28.40 25.45
CA PRO A 203 -9.58 -28.28 24.25
C PRO A 203 -10.17 -27.40 23.13
N GLU A 204 -11.48 -27.41 22.93
CA GLU A 204 -12.15 -26.61 21.90
C GLU A 204 -12.08 -25.10 22.18
N THR A 205 -12.29 -24.68 23.44
CA THR A 205 -12.15 -23.28 23.86
C THR A 205 -10.71 -22.78 23.65
N ARG A 206 -9.70 -23.64 23.88
CA ARG A 206 -8.28 -23.31 23.66
C ARG A 206 -7.96 -23.14 22.16
N LYS A 207 -8.44 -24.06 21.32
CA LYS A 207 -8.27 -23.97 19.85
C LYS A 207 -8.89 -22.69 19.30
N GLN A 208 -10.06 -22.30 19.82
CA GLN A 208 -10.75 -21.08 19.40
C GLN A 208 -10.04 -19.81 19.89
N ALA A 209 -9.55 -19.79 21.14
CA ALA A 209 -8.76 -18.65 21.66
C ALA A 209 -7.48 -18.41 20.84
N SER A 210 -6.78 -19.48 20.47
CA SER A 210 -5.61 -19.41 19.57
C SER A 210 -5.99 -18.86 18.19
N ALA A 211 -7.13 -19.29 17.63
CA ALA A 211 -7.63 -18.75 16.35
C ALA A 211 -7.96 -17.26 16.42
N ASN A 212 -8.50 -16.78 17.56
CA ASN A 212 -8.79 -15.36 17.78
C ASN A 212 -7.50 -14.53 17.77
N ILE A 213 -6.49 -14.95 18.54
CA ILE A 213 -5.19 -14.28 18.61
C ILE A 213 -4.55 -14.23 17.23
N ARG A 214 -4.56 -15.35 16.48
CA ARG A 214 -4.03 -15.40 15.13
C ARG A 214 -4.71 -14.38 14.20
N ASN A 215 -6.03 -14.26 14.25
CA ASN A 215 -6.75 -13.29 13.40
C ASN A 215 -6.48 -11.83 13.78
N ILE A 216 -6.32 -11.54 15.09
CA ILE A 216 -5.91 -10.20 15.56
C ILE A 216 -4.52 -9.87 15.00
N ILE A 217 -3.57 -10.80 15.15
CA ILE A 217 -2.21 -10.63 14.64
C ILE A 217 -2.21 -10.49 13.12
N SER A 218 -2.96 -11.32 12.39
CA SER A 218 -3.05 -11.23 10.93
C SER A 218 -3.61 -9.89 10.47
N LEU A 219 -4.67 -9.38 11.12
CA LEU A 219 -5.19 -8.06 10.79
C LEU A 219 -4.19 -6.95 11.16
N ALA A 220 -3.51 -7.04 12.31
CA ALA A 220 -2.50 -6.09 12.73
C ALA A 220 -1.33 -6.01 11.74
N LEU A 221 -0.83 -7.16 11.28
CA LEU A 221 0.24 -7.24 10.27
C LEU A 221 -0.19 -6.65 8.93
N VAL A 222 -1.44 -6.87 8.51
CA VAL A 222 -1.96 -6.30 7.27
C VAL A 222 -2.15 -4.78 7.40
N VAL A 223 -2.67 -4.30 8.53
CA VAL A 223 -2.79 -2.86 8.81
C VAL A 223 -1.40 -2.21 8.79
N ALA A 224 -0.42 -2.82 9.48
CA ALA A 224 0.97 -2.36 9.46
C ALA A 224 1.54 -2.33 8.04
N ALA A 225 1.35 -3.39 7.26
CA ALA A 225 1.82 -3.47 5.88
C ALA A 225 1.24 -2.33 5.01
N ILE A 226 -0.05 -2.03 5.13
CA ILE A 226 -0.67 -0.93 4.35
C ILE A 226 -0.11 0.43 4.78
N TRP A 227 0.02 0.68 6.09
CA TRP A 227 0.66 1.91 6.61
C TRP A 227 2.11 2.07 6.18
N LEU A 228 2.84 0.96 6.03
CA LEU A 228 4.20 0.95 5.52
C LEU A 228 4.27 1.03 3.99
N THR A 229 3.15 0.92 3.27
CA THR A 229 3.13 0.97 1.80
C THR A 229 2.72 2.34 1.27
N ASN A 230 1.61 2.90 1.75
CA ASN A 230 1.05 4.16 1.27
C ASN A 230 0.16 4.81 2.34
N ALA A 231 0.49 6.02 2.79
CA ALA A 231 -0.22 6.69 3.89
C ALA A 231 -1.68 7.05 3.54
N PRO A 232 -2.01 7.66 2.37
CA PRO A 232 -3.40 7.88 1.97
C PRO A 232 -4.26 6.61 1.95
N ALA A 233 -3.76 5.53 1.35
CA ALA A 233 -4.45 4.25 1.29
C ALA A 233 -4.63 3.61 2.68
N ALA A 234 -3.69 3.84 3.60
CA ALA A 234 -3.79 3.39 4.99
C ALA A 234 -4.88 4.14 5.77
N VAL A 235 -5.05 5.44 5.53
CA VAL A 235 -6.17 6.22 6.09
C VAL A 235 -7.50 5.70 5.54
N ILE A 236 -7.63 5.51 4.21
CA ILE A 236 -8.85 4.94 3.60
C ILE A 236 -9.15 3.54 4.15
N THR A 237 -8.12 2.71 4.31
CA THR A 237 -8.26 1.36 4.90
C THR A 237 -8.76 1.44 6.34
N SER A 238 -8.23 2.37 7.14
CA SER A 238 -8.64 2.54 8.54
C SER A 238 -10.12 2.93 8.66
N TYR A 239 -10.59 3.87 7.84
CA TYR A 239 -12.01 4.23 7.77
C TYR A 239 -12.89 3.08 7.25
N SER A 240 -12.40 2.34 6.26
CA SER A 240 -13.11 1.18 5.71
C SER A 240 -13.27 0.07 6.75
N LEU A 241 -12.21 -0.22 7.51
CA LEU A 241 -12.26 -1.18 8.62
C LEU A 241 -13.20 -0.71 9.73
N ALA A 242 -13.15 0.56 10.09
CA ALA A 242 -14.07 1.13 11.09
C ALA A 242 -15.54 0.94 10.67
N LEU A 243 -15.88 1.29 9.42
CA LEU A 243 -17.24 1.09 8.90
C LEU A 243 -17.62 -0.39 8.85
N LEU A 244 -16.72 -1.27 8.41
CA LEU A 244 -16.95 -2.72 8.42
C LEU A 244 -17.24 -3.25 9.83
N PHE A 245 -16.47 -2.83 10.84
CA PHE A 245 -16.70 -3.25 12.22
C PHE A 245 -17.98 -2.65 12.84
N VAL A 246 -18.40 -1.46 12.41
CA VAL A 246 -19.72 -0.91 12.77
C VAL A 246 -20.83 -1.77 12.16
N VAL A 247 -20.75 -2.10 10.88
CA VAL A 247 -21.71 -3.01 10.22
C VAL A 247 -21.73 -4.37 10.92
N ALA A 248 -20.56 -4.93 11.24
CA ALA A 248 -20.44 -6.17 11.99
C ALA A 248 -21.06 -6.08 13.39
N THR A 249 -20.90 -4.96 14.08
CA THR A 249 -21.49 -4.71 15.41
C THR A 249 -23.01 -4.72 15.34
N VAL A 250 -23.60 -4.11 14.31
CA VAL A 250 -25.04 -4.13 14.06
C VAL A 250 -25.51 -5.56 13.74
N HIS A 251 -24.80 -6.27 12.86
CA HIS A 251 -25.15 -7.66 12.47
C HIS A 251 -25.06 -8.66 13.63
N THR A 252 -24.00 -8.55 14.44
CA THR A 252 -23.76 -9.44 15.59
C THR A 252 -24.50 -9.00 16.84
N ARG A 253 -25.09 -7.79 16.86
CA ARG A 253 -25.67 -7.13 18.04
C ARG A 253 -24.69 -7.14 19.23
N SER A 254 -23.41 -6.89 18.95
CA SER A 254 -22.34 -6.95 19.94
C SER A 254 -21.24 -5.94 19.60
N PHE A 255 -20.72 -5.23 20.61
CA PHE A 255 -19.59 -4.29 20.44
C PHE A 255 -18.23 -5.00 20.27
N ARG A 256 -18.18 -6.33 20.48
CA ARG A 256 -16.91 -7.08 20.48
C ARG A 256 -16.15 -7.05 19.15
N PRO A 257 -16.77 -7.12 17.95
CA PRO A 257 -16.06 -6.92 16.70
C PRO A 257 -15.31 -5.60 16.66
N LEU A 258 -15.95 -4.51 17.09
CA LEU A 258 -15.33 -3.18 17.12
C LEU A 258 -14.14 -3.13 18.09
N LEU A 259 -14.27 -3.67 19.30
CA LEU A 259 -13.16 -3.75 20.25
C LEU A 259 -11.97 -4.56 19.69
N ARG A 260 -12.25 -5.74 19.11
CA ARG A 260 -11.21 -6.59 18.51
C ARG A 260 -10.53 -5.88 17.34
N GLY A 261 -11.31 -5.18 16.52
CA GLY A 261 -10.81 -4.35 15.42
C GLY A 261 -9.91 -3.22 15.91
N ALA A 262 -10.31 -2.52 16.98
CA ALA A 262 -9.52 -1.47 17.60
C ALA A 262 -8.18 -2.01 18.15
N VAL A 263 -8.19 -3.17 18.83
CA VAL A 263 -6.97 -3.83 19.31
C VAL A 263 -6.04 -4.20 18.16
N ALA A 264 -6.57 -4.78 17.08
CA ALA A 264 -5.78 -5.15 15.91
C ALA A 264 -5.21 -3.92 15.19
N GLY A 265 -6.01 -2.84 15.05
CA GLY A 265 -5.59 -1.58 14.45
C GLY A 265 -4.48 -0.90 15.27
N ALA A 266 -4.65 -0.80 16.59
CA ALA A 266 -3.64 -0.24 17.49
C ALA A 266 -2.34 -1.04 17.46
N LEU A 267 -2.43 -2.37 17.45
CA LEU A 267 -1.26 -3.25 17.31
C LEU A 267 -0.58 -3.05 15.94
N GLY A 268 -1.34 -2.92 14.85
CA GLY A 268 -0.80 -2.66 13.52
C GLY A 268 -0.05 -1.32 13.42
N LEU A 269 -0.62 -0.25 13.97
CA LEU A 269 0.03 1.06 14.09
C LEU A 269 1.31 0.98 14.94
N ALA A 270 1.27 0.24 16.05
CA ALA A 270 2.44 0.04 16.89
C ALA A 270 3.57 -0.71 16.16
N ILE A 271 3.26 -1.75 15.37
CA ILE A 271 4.25 -2.44 14.52
C ILE A 271 4.89 -1.45 13.53
N ALA A 272 4.10 -0.58 12.91
CA ALA A 272 4.58 0.45 12.00
C ALA A 272 5.19 1.68 12.71
N GLY A 273 5.29 1.68 14.05
CA GLY A 273 5.74 2.81 14.86
C GLY A 273 7.14 3.33 14.53
N PHE A 274 8.05 2.46 14.10
CA PHE A 274 9.41 2.83 13.66
C PHE A 274 9.42 3.81 12.48
N TYR A 275 8.34 3.82 11.69
CA TYR A 275 8.11 4.74 10.58
C TYR A 275 7.15 5.87 10.99
N ILE A 276 5.98 5.52 11.54
CA ILE A 276 4.92 6.51 11.82
C ILE A 276 5.38 7.57 12.82
N VAL A 277 6.10 7.18 13.88
CA VAL A 277 6.52 8.11 14.94
C VAL A 277 7.49 9.18 14.41
N PRO A 278 8.62 8.84 13.76
CA PRO A 278 9.50 9.85 13.19
C PRO A 278 8.81 10.63 12.05
N ALA A 279 8.05 9.98 11.17
CA ALA A 279 7.34 10.68 10.09
C ALA A 279 6.40 11.79 10.61
N VAL A 280 5.69 11.54 11.72
CA VAL A 280 4.81 12.53 12.36
C VAL A 280 5.59 13.59 13.13
N TYR A 281 6.67 13.21 13.82
CA TYR A 281 7.42 14.14 14.66
C TYR A 281 8.32 15.09 13.84
N GLU A 282 8.98 14.56 12.82
CA GLU A 282 9.96 15.27 12.00
C GLU A 282 9.31 16.14 10.91
N GLN A 283 7.97 16.04 10.72
CA GLN A 283 7.25 16.80 9.69
C GLN A 283 7.35 18.33 9.86
N LYS A 284 7.64 18.78 11.08
CA LYS A 284 7.87 20.20 11.42
C LYS A 284 9.19 20.76 10.87
N TRP A 285 10.05 19.89 10.34
CA TRP A 285 11.36 20.24 9.79
C TRP A 285 11.39 20.21 8.27
N VAL A 286 10.24 20.00 7.61
CA VAL A 286 10.09 20.02 6.16
C VAL A 286 8.79 20.72 5.75
N HIS A 287 8.66 21.07 4.47
CA HIS A 287 7.46 21.69 3.91
C HIS A 287 6.31 20.69 3.63
N ILE A 288 6.03 19.75 4.55
CA ILE A 288 5.04 18.67 4.30
C ILE A 288 3.62 19.19 3.96
N ALA A 289 3.32 20.42 4.37
CA ALA A 289 2.03 21.06 4.12
C ALA A 289 1.78 21.31 2.62
N ASP A 290 2.84 21.40 1.81
CA ASP A 290 2.76 21.58 0.35
C ASP A 290 2.15 20.34 -0.32
N ALA A 291 2.32 19.16 0.26
CA ALA A 291 1.59 17.96 -0.19
C ALA A 291 0.07 18.10 0.00
N PHE A 292 -0.42 19.06 0.78
CA PHE A 292 -1.85 19.27 1.03
C PHE A 292 -2.33 20.66 0.59
N SER A 293 -1.53 21.39 -0.19
CA SER A 293 -1.91 22.69 -0.73
C SER A 293 -2.76 22.55 -1.99
N SER A 294 -3.36 23.65 -2.43
CA SER A 294 -4.03 23.71 -3.74
C SER A 294 -3.01 23.37 -4.85
N PRO A 295 -3.38 22.56 -5.86
CA PRO A 295 -4.70 21.98 -6.16
C PRO A 295 -4.86 20.55 -5.65
N LEU A 296 -4.04 20.09 -4.71
CA LEU A 296 -4.05 18.73 -4.18
C LEU A 296 -5.10 18.51 -3.07
N ARG A 297 -5.94 19.51 -2.79
CA ARG A 297 -6.95 19.43 -1.72
C ARG A 297 -8.20 18.67 -2.19
N PRO A 298 -8.97 18.09 -1.25
CA PRO A 298 -10.23 17.43 -1.61
C PRO A 298 -11.23 18.36 -2.30
N GLU A 299 -11.33 19.62 -1.87
CA GLU A 299 -12.21 20.62 -2.46
C GLU A 299 -11.94 20.94 -3.93
N ASP A 300 -10.73 20.67 -4.41
CA ASP A 300 -10.29 20.91 -5.79
C ASP A 300 -10.52 19.66 -6.67
N ASN A 301 -10.79 18.49 -6.05
CA ASN A 301 -10.79 17.17 -6.73
C ASN A 301 -12.10 16.38 -6.55
N PHE A 302 -13.20 17.03 -6.19
CA PHE A 302 -14.52 16.38 -6.26
C PHE A 302 -14.94 16.18 -7.72
N LEU A 303 -15.92 15.30 -7.93
CA LEU A 303 -16.54 15.03 -9.23
C LEU A 303 -16.79 16.33 -10.04
N PHE A 304 -16.19 16.39 -11.23
CA PHE A 304 -16.27 17.48 -12.21
C PHE A 304 -15.88 18.88 -11.69
N THR A 305 -15.13 18.94 -10.59
CA THR A 305 -14.58 20.20 -10.12
C THR A 305 -13.49 20.66 -11.07
N ARG A 306 -13.51 21.94 -11.44
CA ARG A 306 -12.42 22.60 -12.15
C ARG A 306 -11.50 23.23 -11.11
N SER A 307 -10.24 22.82 -11.14
CA SER A 307 -9.14 23.38 -10.38
C SER A 307 -8.52 24.56 -11.13
N ALA A 308 -7.64 25.31 -10.48
CA ALA A 308 -6.76 26.22 -11.21
C ALA A 308 -5.79 25.39 -12.08
N PRO A 309 -5.35 25.92 -13.25
CA PRO A 309 -4.28 25.30 -14.03
C PRO A 309 -3.07 25.04 -13.13
N PHE A 310 -2.58 23.82 -13.11
CA PHE A 310 -1.42 23.40 -12.31
C PHE A 310 -0.52 22.54 -13.18
N ALA A 311 0.74 22.95 -13.27
CA ALA A 311 1.79 22.11 -13.80
C ALA A 311 2.13 21.06 -12.75
N TRP A 312 1.85 19.80 -13.05
CA TRP A 312 2.61 18.73 -12.39
C TRP A 312 4.09 18.93 -12.76
N PRO A 313 5.05 18.54 -11.90
CA PRO A 313 6.46 18.53 -12.29
C PRO A 313 6.58 17.85 -13.67
N ASN A 314 7.22 18.55 -14.62
CA ASN A 314 7.43 18.14 -16.01
C ASN A 314 6.21 18.10 -16.97
N ASN A 315 5.03 18.64 -16.59
CA ASN A 315 3.86 18.71 -17.48
C ASN A 315 3.32 20.14 -17.70
N ASP A 316 2.83 20.40 -18.92
CA ASP A 316 2.25 21.68 -19.36
C ASP A 316 1.14 22.18 -18.39
N PRO A 317 1.06 23.48 -18.06
CA PRO A 317 0.16 24.01 -17.02
C PRO A 317 -1.34 23.76 -17.20
N GLN A 318 -1.77 23.21 -18.34
CA GLN A 318 -3.19 22.92 -18.66
C GLN A 318 -3.72 21.58 -18.12
N THR A 319 -2.88 20.75 -17.49
CA THR A 319 -3.13 19.30 -17.29
C THR A 319 -4.04 18.90 -16.11
N GLY A 320 -4.12 19.69 -15.04
CA GLY A 320 -4.86 19.32 -13.82
C GLY A 320 -6.38 19.16 -13.99
N ASP A 321 -7.02 20.04 -14.76
CA ASP A 321 -8.48 20.02 -14.98
C ASP A 321 -8.95 18.83 -15.80
N GLU A 322 -8.13 18.41 -16.76
CA GLU A 322 -8.45 17.35 -17.69
C GLU A 322 -8.41 15.98 -17.02
N PHE A 323 -7.39 15.72 -16.20
CA PHE A 323 -7.30 14.48 -15.44
C PHE A 323 -8.50 14.31 -14.49
N ASN A 324 -8.87 15.36 -13.73
CA ASN A 324 -10.02 15.28 -12.83
C ASN A 324 -11.33 15.05 -13.61
N PHE A 325 -11.48 15.66 -14.78
CA PHE A 325 -12.63 15.43 -15.66
C PHE A 325 -12.73 13.98 -16.14
N GLN A 326 -11.62 13.39 -16.59
CA GLN A 326 -11.55 11.98 -17.03
C GLN A 326 -11.84 11.01 -15.87
N ILE A 327 -11.22 11.22 -14.72
CA ILE A 327 -11.49 10.46 -13.50
C ILE A 327 -12.96 10.58 -13.07
N SER A 328 -13.57 11.74 -13.25
CA SER A 328 -14.98 11.94 -12.92
C SER A 328 -15.91 11.09 -13.80
N TRP A 329 -15.61 10.96 -15.10
CA TRP A 329 -16.34 10.05 -15.99
C TRP A 329 -16.16 8.59 -15.61
N LEU A 330 -14.95 8.20 -15.23
CA LEU A 330 -14.67 6.88 -14.68
C LEU A 330 -15.54 6.60 -13.45
N GLN A 331 -15.56 7.51 -12.48
CA GLN A 331 -16.37 7.41 -11.27
C GLN A 331 -17.87 7.28 -11.58
N ILE A 332 -18.42 8.12 -12.46
CA ILE A 332 -19.84 8.04 -12.84
C ILE A 332 -20.18 6.71 -13.51
N THR A 333 -19.30 6.22 -14.39
CA THR A 333 -19.48 4.92 -15.07
C THR A 333 -19.47 3.77 -14.08
N GLU A 334 -18.52 3.77 -13.13
CA GLU A 334 -18.45 2.75 -12.07
C GLU A 334 -19.63 2.84 -11.09
N LEU A 335 -20.10 4.04 -10.74
CA LEU A 335 -21.30 4.22 -9.93
C LEU A 335 -22.56 3.68 -10.64
N GLY A 336 -22.68 3.93 -11.95
CA GLY A 336 -23.74 3.37 -12.79
C GLY A 336 -23.75 1.84 -12.79
N LEU A 337 -22.58 1.22 -12.87
CA LEU A 337 -22.39 -0.23 -12.71
C LEU A 337 -22.66 -0.71 -11.28
N GLY A 338 -22.33 0.11 -10.28
CA GLY A 338 -22.51 -0.19 -8.87
C GLY A 338 -23.97 -0.41 -8.47
N ILE A 339 -24.92 0.28 -9.09
CA ILE A 339 -26.36 0.16 -8.77
C ILE A 339 -26.93 -1.25 -9.03
N PRO A 340 -26.86 -1.83 -10.25
CA PRO A 340 -27.36 -3.18 -10.51
C PRO A 340 -26.59 -4.25 -9.71
N LEU A 341 -25.30 -4.00 -9.42
CA LEU A 341 -24.50 -4.89 -8.58
C LEU A 341 -24.86 -4.79 -7.10
N ALA A 342 -25.25 -3.63 -6.61
CA ALA A 342 -25.83 -3.48 -5.28
C ALA A 342 -27.13 -4.28 -5.15
N LEU A 343 -28.00 -4.20 -6.16
CA LEU A 343 -29.22 -5.01 -6.23
C LEU A 343 -28.90 -6.51 -6.30
N SER A 344 -27.84 -6.91 -7.01
CA SER A 344 -27.40 -8.30 -7.08
C SER A 344 -26.91 -8.81 -5.72
N MET A 345 -26.15 -8.00 -4.98
CA MET A 345 -25.69 -8.31 -3.63
C MET A 345 -26.87 -8.45 -2.66
N ILE A 346 -27.86 -7.56 -2.74
CA ILE A 346 -29.09 -7.65 -1.94
C ILE A 346 -29.86 -8.94 -2.27
N ALA A 347 -29.99 -9.28 -3.56
CA ALA A 347 -30.67 -10.49 -3.99
C ALA A 347 -29.93 -11.77 -3.54
N ALA A 348 -28.59 -11.77 -3.62
CA ALA A 348 -27.75 -12.86 -3.12
C ALA A 348 -27.85 -12.99 -1.59
N ALA A 349 -27.81 -11.86 -0.86
CA ALA A 349 -27.97 -11.81 0.59
C ALA A 349 -29.31 -12.39 1.06
N LYS A 350 -30.40 -12.16 0.32
CA LYS A 350 -31.74 -12.74 0.61
C LYS A 350 -31.79 -14.26 0.51
N ARG A 351 -30.92 -14.88 -0.30
CA ARG A 351 -30.83 -16.34 -0.47
C ARG A 351 -30.01 -17.00 0.62
N TRP A 352 -29.24 -16.23 1.38
CA TRP A 352 -28.44 -16.79 2.45
C TRP A 352 -29.39 -17.29 3.56
N PRO A 353 -29.30 -18.58 3.96
CA PRO A 353 -30.19 -19.10 4.98
C PRO A 353 -30.02 -18.28 6.26
N ARG A 354 -31.05 -17.51 6.61
CA ARG A 354 -31.19 -16.98 7.96
C ARG A 354 -31.32 -18.21 8.84
N ARG A 355 -30.26 -18.60 9.55
CA ARG A 355 -30.37 -19.62 10.59
C ARG A 355 -31.36 -19.10 11.63
N ARG A 356 -32.64 -19.39 11.41
CA ARG A 356 -33.64 -19.48 12.46
C ARG A 356 -33.16 -20.69 13.23
N THR A 357 -32.50 -20.47 14.36
CA THR A 357 -32.31 -21.51 15.38
C THR A 357 -33.68 -22.13 15.59
N SER A 358 -33.88 -23.32 15.03
CA SER A 358 -35.09 -24.09 15.23
C SER A 358 -35.05 -24.59 16.68
N SER A 359 -35.48 -23.72 17.59
CA SER A 359 -35.80 -24.03 18.98
C SER A 359 -36.75 -25.23 19.10
N ARG A 360 -37.43 -25.61 18.00
CA ARG A 360 -38.30 -26.79 17.91
C ARG A 360 -37.54 -28.12 17.79
N ALA A 361 -36.38 -28.17 17.14
CA ALA A 361 -35.58 -29.41 17.04
C ALA A 361 -34.79 -29.69 18.32
N ALA A 362 -34.32 -28.64 19.01
CA ALA A 362 -33.69 -28.78 20.34
C ALA A 362 -34.71 -29.16 21.43
N ARG A 363 -35.95 -28.67 21.35
CA ARG A 363 -37.04 -29.05 22.29
C ARG A 363 -37.53 -30.49 22.12
N GLN A 364 -37.41 -31.09 20.93
CA GLN A 364 -37.82 -32.48 20.72
C GLN A 364 -36.73 -33.50 21.10
N ALA A 365 -35.47 -33.09 21.17
CA ALA A 365 -34.35 -33.96 21.57
C ALA A 365 -34.08 -33.97 23.08
N THR A 366 -34.70 -33.06 23.85
CA THR A 366 -34.53 -32.97 25.31
C THR A 366 -35.87 -33.14 26.02
N GLY A 367 -36.42 -34.35 25.94
CA GLY A 367 -37.33 -34.81 26.97
C GLY A 367 -36.52 -35.05 28.24
N GLN A 368 -36.71 -34.19 29.23
CA GLN A 368 -36.27 -34.24 30.63
C GLN A 368 -35.19 -33.23 31.06
N ALA A 369 -35.50 -32.61 32.20
CA ALA A 369 -34.72 -31.73 33.08
C ALA A 369 -34.52 -30.26 32.64
N ALA A 370 -35.24 -29.40 33.37
CA ALA A 370 -35.18 -27.95 33.33
C ALA A 370 -34.06 -27.37 34.22
N PHE A 371 -33.86 -26.06 34.07
CA PHE A 371 -33.08 -25.13 34.91
C PHE A 371 -31.54 -25.18 34.80
N GLY A 372 -31.05 -24.52 33.75
CA GLY A 372 -29.77 -23.82 33.75
C GLY A 372 -29.88 -22.65 32.78
N THR A 373 -29.72 -21.42 33.26
CA THR A 373 -29.66 -20.21 32.42
C THR A 373 -28.48 -20.29 31.47
N THR A 374 -28.66 -20.92 30.33
CA THR A 374 -27.71 -20.85 29.22
C THR A 374 -27.81 -19.44 28.66
N ALA A 375 -26.78 -18.64 28.92
CA ALA A 375 -26.62 -17.35 28.26
C ALA A 375 -26.76 -17.59 26.74
N GLU A 376 -27.85 -17.09 26.15
CA GLU A 376 -28.11 -17.16 24.72
C GLU A 376 -26.92 -16.54 24.00
N THR A 377 -26.06 -17.39 23.42
CA THR A 377 -24.97 -16.94 22.58
C THR A 377 -25.60 -16.30 21.35
N ALA A 378 -25.38 -14.99 21.16
CA ALA A 378 -25.83 -14.28 19.97
C ALA A 378 -25.38 -15.03 18.71
N PRO A 379 -26.26 -15.25 17.72
CA PRO A 379 -25.91 -15.99 16.52
C PRO A 379 -24.80 -15.24 15.76
N SER A 380 -23.68 -15.92 15.48
CA SER A 380 -22.65 -15.39 14.59
C SER A 380 -23.25 -15.18 13.20
N PRO A 381 -23.09 -13.99 12.57
CA PRO A 381 -23.59 -13.76 11.23
C PRO A 381 -22.94 -14.73 10.25
N ALA A 382 -23.67 -15.10 9.22
CA ALA A 382 -23.07 -15.83 8.11
C ALA A 382 -21.98 -14.96 7.45
N PRO A 383 -20.73 -15.46 7.31
CA PRO A 383 -19.62 -14.66 6.76
C PRO A 383 -19.92 -14.07 5.39
N GLY A 384 -20.59 -14.81 4.52
CA GLY A 384 -20.98 -14.31 3.19
C GLY A 384 -22.03 -13.20 3.24
N LEU A 385 -23.00 -13.27 4.15
CA LEU A 385 -23.97 -12.19 4.33
C LEU A 385 -23.28 -10.92 4.83
N LEU A 386 -22.41 -11.04 5.85
CA LEU A 386 -21.67 -9.91 6.40
C LEU A 386 -20.75 -9.28 5.34
N LEU A 387 -20.07 -10.09 4.53
CA LEU A 387 -19.25 -9.63 3.41
C LEU A 387 -20.06 -8.76 2.44
N LEU A 388 -21.19 -9.26 1.95
CA LEU A 388 -22.03 -8.53 1.00
C LEU A 388 -22.57 -7.22 1.59
N THR A 389 -23.02 -7.24 2.84
CA THR A 389 -23.51 -6.02 3.51
C THR A 389 -22.39 -5.01 3.78
N ALA A 390 -21.19 -5.47 4.11
CA ALA A 390 -20.04 -4.60 4.29
C ALA A 390 -19.61 -3.96 2.97
N MET A 391 -19.55 -4.73 1.87
CA MET A 391 -19.21 -4.20 0.55
C MET A 391 -20.24 -3.18 0.04
N LEU A 392 -21.53 -3.42 0.30
CA LEU A 392 -22.60 -2.44 0.02
C LEU A 392 -22.38 -1.13 0.79
N ALA A 393 -22.11 -1.22 2.10
CA ALA A 393 -21.89 -0.04 2.93
C ALA A 393 -20.63 0.74 2.51
N LEU A 394 -19.53 0.03 2.22
CA LEU A 394 -18.29 0.62 1.75
C LEU A 394 -18.45 1.30 0.38
N GLY A 395 -19.11 0.62 -0.57
CA GLY A 395 -19.37 1.19 -1.89
C GLY A 395 -20.25 2.44 -1.84
N LEU A 396 -21.27 2.44 -0.97
CA LEU A 396 -22.10 3.63 -0.74
C LEU A 396 -21.30 4.76 -0.08
N ALA A 397 -20.45 4.46 0.90
CA ALA A 397 -19.60 5.45 1.53
C ALA A 397 -18.62 6.09 0.52
N ALA A 398 -17.98 5.28 -0.33
CA ALA A 398 -17.14 5.76 -1.42
C ALA A 398 -17.92 6.70 -2.37
N ALA A 399 -19.12 6.29 -2.80
CA ALA A 399 -19.97 7.10 -3.66
C ALA A 399 -20.33 8.47 -3.05
N VAL A 400 -20.64 8.51 -1.75
CA VAL A 400 -20.91 9.76 -1.03
C VAL A 400 -19.67 10.65 -0.99
N LEU A 401 -18.50 10.06 -0.71
CA LEU A 401 -17.25 10.81 -0.55
C LEU A 401 -16.74 11.43 -1.86
N PHE A 402 -17.17 10.93 -3.02
CA PHE A 402 -16.87 11.54 -4.32
C PHE A 402 -17.60 12.87 -4.56
N LEU A 403 -18.68 13.13 -3.83
CA LEU A 403 -19.56 14.27 -4.06
C LEU A 403 -19.17 15.45 -3.18
N ARG A 404 -19.18 16.67 -3.75
CA ARG A 404 -18.85 17.92 -3.03
C ARG A 404 -19.67 18.16 -1.75
N PRO A 405 -20.97 17.79 -1.65
CA PRO A 405 -21.71 17.85 -0.40
C PRO A 405 -21.09 17.06 0.77
N SER A 406 -20.18 16.11 0.50
CA SER A 406 -19.45 15.39 1.55
C SER A 406 -18.33 16.21 2.19
N LEU A 407 -17.98 17.39 1.67
CA LEU A 407 -16.89 18.25 2.18
C LEU A 407 -16.91 18.43 3.72
N PRO A 408 -18.05 18.61 4.41
CA PRO A 408 -18.05 18.67 5.88
C PRO A 408 -17.44 17.42 6.53
N LEU A 409 -17.61 16.23 5.95
CA LEU A 409 -16.99 14.99 6.43
C LEU A 409 -15.46 15.06 6.30
N TRP A 410 -14.95 15.57 5.18
CA TRP A 410 -13.53 15.81 4.95
C TRP A 410 -12.94 16.82 5.95
N ARG A 411 -13.75 17.75 6.44
CA ARG A 411 -13.33 18.73 7.45
C ARG A 411 -13.41 18.21 8.89
N LEU A 412 -14.35 17.31 9.17
CA LEU A 412 -14.65 16.81 10.52
C LEU A 412 -13.79 15.60 10.90
N PHE A 413 -13.59 14.67 9.96
CA PHE A 413 -12.93 13.40 10.26
C PHE A 413 -11.39 13.54 10.25
N PRO A 414 -10.69 13.03 11.28
CA PRO A 414 -9.23 13.14 11.38
C PRO A 414 -8.51 12.58 10.15
N TYR A 415 -7.52 13.30 9.64
CA TYR A 415 -6.68 12.88 8.50
C TYR A 415 -7.42 12.59 7.19
N LEU A 416 -8.74 12.78 7.09
CA LEU A 416 -9.47 12.51 5.85
C LEU A 416 -9.01 13.46 4.73
N ARG A 417 -8.67 14.73 5.06
CA ARG A 417 -8.06 15.67 4.10
C ARG A 417 -6.72 15.21 3.56
N ASN A 418 -5.96 14.45 4.34
CA ASN A 418 -4.62 13.98 3.96
C ASN A 418 -4.68 12.89 2.88
N ILE A 419 -5.86 12.39 2.53
CA ILE A 419 -6.06 11.52 1.36
C ILE A 419 -5.86 12.31 0.06
N GLN A 420 -5.97 13.65 0.10
CA GLN A 420 -5.95 14.59 -1.03
C GLN A 420 -7.16 14.42 -1.94
N PHE A 421 -7.30 13.27 -2.58
CA PHE A 421 -8.21 13.11 -3.70
C PHE A 421 -9.41 12.20 -3.38
N PRO A 422 -10.66 12.72 -3.47
CA PRO A 422 -11.87 11.92 -3.28
C PRO A 422 -11.93 10.66 -4.14
N TRP A 423 -11.46 10.75 -5.38
CA TRP A 423 -11.44 9.63 -6.31
C TRP A 423 -10.53 8.47 -5.89
N ARG A 424 -9.62 8.61 -4.91
CA ARG A 424 -8.86 7.46 -4.36
C ARG A 424 -9.78 6.41 -3.73
N TRP A 425 -11.00 6.77 -3.32
CA TRP A 425 -12.01 5.80 -2.87
C TRP A 425 -12.47 4.82 -3.96
N LEU A 426 -12.08 5.04 -5.24
CA LEU A 426 -12.24 4.06 -6.32
C LEU A 426 -11.60 2.71 -5.99
N PHE A 427 -10.50 2.64 -5.23
CA PHE A 427 -9.92 1.34 -4.88
C PHE A 427 -10.86 0.50 -3.99
N VAL A 428 -11.64 1.14 -3.12
CA VAL A 428 -12.63 0.48 -2.25
C VAL A 428 -13.88 0.13 -3.07
N LEU A 429 -14.35 1.07 -3.90
CA LEU A 429 -15.50 0.86 -4.77
C LEU A 429 -15.27 -0.30 -5.74
N ASN A 430 -14.09 -0.39 -6.34
CA ASN A 430 -13.76 -1.46 -7.28
C ASN A 430 -13.72 -2.85 -6.65
N LEU A 431 -13.32 -2.97 -5.38
CA LEU A 431 -13.46 -4.24 -4.66
C LEU A 431 -14.93 -4.61 -4.45
N ALA A 432 -15.78 -3.64 -4.08
CA ALA A 432 -17.22 -3.85 -3.91
C ALA A 432 -17.89 -4.23 -5.24
N ILE A 433 -17.53 -3.59 -6.35
CA ILE A 433 -17.99 -3.92 -7.70
C ILE A 433 -17.57 -5.34 -8.09
N ALA A 434 -16.30 -5.71 -7.91
CA ALA A 434 -15.79 -7.05 -8.25
C ALA A 434 -16.53 -8.15 -7.48
N ILE A 435 -16.76 -7.96 -6.18
CA ILE A 435 -17.49 -8.92 -5.33
C ILE A 435 -18.98 -8.95 -5.69
N GLY A 436 -19.60 -7.80 -5.95
CA GLY A 436 -20.99 -7.70 -6.39
C GLY A 436 -21.24 -8.37 -7.73
N ALA A 437 -20.32 -8.21 -8.70
CA ALA A 437 -20.36 -8.90 -9.98
C ALA A 437 -20.21 -10.42 -9.79
N ALA A 438 -19.26 -10.87 -8.97
CA ALA A 438 -19.10 -12.29 -8.67
C ALA A 438 -20.33 -12.91 -8.00
N ALA A 439 -20.94 -12.22 -7.03
CA ALA A 439 -22.18 -12.64 -6.39
C ALA A 439 -23.35 -12.69 -7.39
N GLY A 440 -23.47 -11.66 -8.24
CA GLY A 440 -24.50 -11.56 -9.27
C GLY A 440 -24.41 -12.65 -10.35
N ALA A 441 -23.19 -13.08 -10.72
CA ALA A 441 -22.95 -14.13 -11.72
C ALA A 441 -23.49 -15.52 -11.30
N GLY A 442 -23.73 -15.72 -9.99
CA GLY A 442 -24.39 -16.90 -9.43
C GLY A 442 -25.91 -16.79 -9.33
N THR A 443 -26.51 -15.64 -9.69
CA THR A 443 -27.96 -15.41 -9.62
C THR A 443 -28.59 -15.40 -11.02
N SER A 444 -29.75 -16.05 -11.19
CA SER A 444 -30.45 -16.12 -12.50
C SER A 444 -30.78 -14.75 -13.09
N ARG A 445 -31.18 -13.78 -12.24
CA ARG A 445 -31.60 -12.44 -12.64
C ARG A 445 -30.46 -11.54 -13.13
N PHE A 446 -29.26 -11.65 -12.53
CA PHE A 446 -28.13 -10.76 -12.83
C PHE A 446 -26.98 -11.47 -13.55
N ARG A 447 -27.19 -12.72 -13.97
CA ARG A 447 -26.17 -13.58 -14.61
C ARG A 447 -25.52 -12.91 -15.81
N TYR A 448 -26.32 -12.38 -16.75
CA TYR A 448 -25.81 -11.81 -17.99
C TYR A 448 -25.07 -10.49 -17.76
N THR A 449 -25.64 -9.61 -16.93
CA THR A 449 -24.98 -8.36 -16.49
C THR A 449 -23.61 -8.66 -15.88
N SER A 450 -23.54 -9.65 -15.01
CA SER A 450 -22.32 -9.95 -14.25
C SER A 450 -21.26 -10.73 -15.03
N ARG A 451 -21.67 -11.57 -16.00
CA ARG A 451 -20.76 -12.41 -16.81
C ARG A 451 -20.30 -11.76 -18.10
N PHE A 452 -21.10 -10.83 -18.66
CA PHE A 452 -20.81 -10.23 -19.96
C PHE A 452 -20.73 -8.71 -19.87
N LEU A 453 -21.76 -8.02 -19.36
CA LEU A 453 -21.79 -6.56 -19.37
C LEU A 453 -20.65 -5.95 -18.55
N VAL A 454 -20.40 -6.42 -17.32
CA VAL A 454 -19.33 -5.88 -16.46
C VAL A 454 -17.95 -6.07 -17.11
N PRO A 455 -17.52 -7.27 -17.55
CA PRO A 455 -16.25 -7.42 -18.25
C PRO A 455 -16.14 -6.61 -19.54
N ILE A 456 -17.22 -6.52 -20.32
CA ILE A 456 -17.23 -5.72 -21.55
C ILE A 456 -17.04 -4.25 -21.22
N LEU A 457 -17.82 -3.69 -20.29
CA LEU A 457 -17.68 -2.29 -19.91
C LEU A 457 -16.32 -2.01 -19.26
N TRP A 458 -15.79 -2.93 -18.48
CA TRP A 458 -14.43 -2.84 -17.97
C TRP A 458 -13.37 -2.88 -19.07
N LEU A 459 -13.53 -3.75 -20.06
CA LEU A 459 -12.63 -3.79 -21.21
C LEU A 459 -12.74 -2.50 -22.02
N LEU A 460 -13.94 -2.02 -22.30
CA LEU A 460 -14.17 -0.77 -23.03
C LEU A 460 -13.62 0.44 -22.28
N LEU A 461 -13.77 0.48 -20.96
CA LEU A 461 -13.22 1.54 -20.11
C LEU A 461 -11.69 1.50 -20.10
N LYS A 462 -11.11 0.30 -20.06
CA LYS A 462 -9.66 0.12 -20.23
C LYS A 462 -9.19 0.57 -21.60
N ILE A 463 -9.90 0.17 -22.66
CA ILE A 463 -9.60 0.62 -24.03
C ILE A 463 -9.75 2.13 -24.12
N TYR A 464 -10.78 2.75 -23.54
CA TYR A 464 -10.94 4.20 -23.54
C TYR A 464 -9.76 4.90 -22.84
N LEU A 465 -9.38 4.41 -21.65
CA LEU A 465 -8.26 4.94 -20.88
C LEU A 465 -6.90 4.74 -21.60
N LEU A 466 -6.72 3.64 -22.33
CA LEU A 466 -5.48 3.35 -23.05
C LEU A 466 -5.45 3.99 -24.45
N ALA A 467 -6.53 3.92 -25.23
CA ALA A 467 -6.65 4.44 -26.58
C ALA A 467 -6.74 5.96 -26.63
N GLY A 468 -7.11 6.61 -25.52
CA GLY A 468 -6.86 8.03 -25.39
C GLY A 468 -5.40 8.38 -25.72
N SER A 469 -4.44 7.47 -25.46
CA SER A 469 -2.99 7.79 -25.45
C SER A 469 -2.38 7.91 -26.84
N GLU A 470 -3.12 7.48 -27.87
CA GLU A 470 -2.69 7.52 -29.27
C GLU A 470 -3.31 8.69 -30.05
N ILE A 471 -4.28 9.43 -29.48
CA ILE A 471 -4.95 10.54 -30.16
C ILE A 471 -4.20 11.84 -29.86
N GLU A 472 -3.10 12.04 -30.59
CA GLU A 472 -2.15 13.17 -30.50
C GLU A 472 -2.76 14.58 -30.68
N SER A 473 -4.04 14.71 -31.06
CA SER A 473 -4.54 15.96 -31.67
C SER A 473 -5.58 16.75 -30.87
N HIS A 474 -6.16 16.23 -29.78
CA HIS A 474 -7.18 16.97 -29.03
C HIS A 474 -7.07 16.69 -27.54
N HIS A 475 -6.31 17.53 -26.84
CA HIS A 475 -6.40 17.82 -25.40
C HIS A 475 -6.16 16.65 -24.41
N LEU A 476 -6.28 15.38 -24.79
CA LEU A 476 -6.08 14.24 -23.90
C LEU A 476 -4.63 14.15 -23.40
N THR A 477 -4.41 14.61 -22.17
CA THR A 477 -3.13 14.55 -21.46
C THR A 477 -2.89 13.13 -20.95
N LEU A 478 -2.05 12.40 -21.66
CA LEU A 478 -1.73 11.01 -21.35
C LEU A 478 -0.22 10.83 -21.17
N PRO A 479 0.19 9.85 -20.36
CA PRO A 479 1.60 9.59 -20.07
C PRO A 479 2.35 9.34 -21.38
N VAL A 480 3.48 10.02 -21.54
CA VAL A 480 4.40 9.71 -22.62
C VAL A 480 4.96 8.32 -22.35
N TRP A 481 4.89 7.45 -23.36
CA TRP A 481 5.53 6.14 -23.32
C TRP A 481 7.02 6.35 -23.54
N ASP A 482 7.76 6.54 -22.45
CA ASP A 482 9.17 6.87 -22.50
C ASP A 482 9.96 6.09 -21.44
N ASN A 483 11.15 5.67 -21.84
CA ASN A 483 12.12 5.06 -20.94
C ASN A 483 13.30 5.98 -20.66
N SER A 484 13.36 7.17 -21.29
CA SER A 484 14.42 8.16 -21.13
C SER A 484 14.58 8.56 -19.66
N ASP A 485 13.47 8.79 -18.95
CA ASP A 485 13.46 9.08 -17.51
C ASP A 485 14.29 8.06 -16.73
N ILE A 486 14.13 6.76 -17.01
CA ILE A 486 14.87 5.72 -16.30
C ILE A 486 16.38 5.83 -16.58
N SER A 487 16.77 6.06 -17.84
CA SER A 487 18.19 6.25 -18.17
C SER A 487 18.76 7.54 -17.59
N ASP A 488 17.99 8.62 -17.59
CA ASP A 488 18.42 9.94 -17.15
C ASP A 488 18.63 9.96 -15.63
N TYR A 489 17.67 9.45 -14.87
CA TYR A 489 17.82 9.28 -13.42
C TYR A 489 18.95 8.32 -13.07
N SER A 490 19.09 7.20 -13.80
CA SER A 490 20.19 6.26 -13.57
C SER A 490 21.55 6.92 -13.85
N ALA A 491 21.65 7.76 -14.88
CA ALA A 491 22.88 8.48 -15.22
C ALA A 491 23.19 9.56 -14.19
N ALA A 492 22.17 10.33 -13.78
CA ALA A 492 22.30 11.42 -12.82
C ALA A 492 22.71 10.95 -11.42
N ILE A 493 22.17 9.81 -10.98
CA ILE A 493 22.59 9.17 -9.71
C ILE A 493 24.02 8.63 -9.82
N ALA A 494 24.39 8.05 -10.97
CA ALA A 494 25.72 7.48 -11.18
C ALA A 494 26.82 8.55 -11.32
N SER A 495 26.52 9.67 -11.96
CA SER A 495 27.42 10.83 -12.12
C SER A 495 27.54 11.66 -10.84
N GLY A 496 26.54 11.57 -9.96
CA GLY A 496 26.43 12.41 -8.76
C GLY A 496 25.94 13.83 -9.04
N THR A 497 25.43 14.11 -10.25
CA THR A 497 24.81 15.41 -10.59
C THR A 497 23.49 15.64 -9.86
N GLY A 498 22.84 14.55 -9.43
CA GLY A 498 21.54 14.62 -8.78
C GLY A 498 20.40 14.90 -9.77
N TYR A 499 19.19 15.00 -9.23
CA TYR A 499 17.93 15.11 -9.95
C TYR A 499 16.97 16.03 -9.19
N GLU A 500 15.80 16.32 -9.75
CA GLU A 500 14.81 17.19 -9.10
C GLU A 500 14.25 16.58 -7.80
N GLY A 501 14.27 17.35 -6.72
CA GLY A 501 13.70 16.93 -5.43
C GLY A 501 12.23 17.26 -5.30
N LEU A 502 11.63 16.87 -4.18
CA LEU A 502 10.24 17.17 -3.86
C LEU A 502 10.16 18.29 -2.84
N ARG A 503 9.45 19.36 -3.20
CA ARG A 503 9.27 20.53 -2.35
C ARG A 503 8.72 20.17 -0.97
N GLU A 504 7.81 19.20 -0.86
CA GLU A 504 7.25 18.81 0.44
C GLU A 504 8.26 18.17 1.41
N TYR A 505 9.40 17.67 0.90
CA TYR A 505 10.48 17.10 1.71
C TYR A 505 11.67 18.05 1.88
N LEU A 506 11.65 19.21 1.23
CA LEU A 506 12.64 20.25 1.43
C LEU A 506 12.66 20.65 2.91
N PRO A 507 13.84 20.73 3.56
CA PRO A 507 13.96 21.28 4.90
C PRO A 507 13.37 22.68 4.99
N THR A 508 12.80 23.05 6.15
CA THR A 508 12.05 24.33 6.31
C THR A 508 12.85 25.60 6.03
N ASP A 509 14.17 25.51 6.12
CA ASP A 509 15.07 26.64 5.88
C ASP A 509 15.60 26.66 4.44
N GLY A 510 15.24 25.66 3.62
CA GLY A 510 15.71 25.51 2.25
C GLY A 510 14.92 26.35 1.26
N ASP A 511 15.61 26.90 0.27
CA ASP A 511 15.00 27.54 -0.89
C ASP A 511 15.65 27.01 -2.17
N ILE A 512 14.87 26.26 -2.96
CA ILE A 512 15.33 25.61 -4.18
C ILE A 512 15.68 26.64 -5.26
N GLU A 513 14.98 27.79 -5.28
CA GLU A 513 15.16 28.83 -6.30
C GLU A 513 16.48 29.59 -6.14
N GLN A 514 17.10 29.51 -4.96
CA GLN A 514 18.34 30.19 -4.63
C GLN A 514 19.56 29.26 -4.59
N LEU A 515 19.39 27.97 -4.88
CA LEU A 515 20.49 27.02 -4.85
C LEU A 515 21.54 27.31 -5.95
N PRO A 516 22.84 27.21 -5.62
CA PRO A 516 23.89 27.39 -6.60
C PRO A 516 24.00 26.19 -7.56
N ASP A 517 23.90 26.46 -8.86
CA ASP A 517 24.12 25.47 -9.91
C ASP A 517 25.56 24.95 -9.91
N GLY A 518 25.72 23.63 -9.95
CA GLY A 518 27.02 22.97 -10.04
C GLY A 518 27.96 23.26 -8.87
N ALA A 519 27.41 23.55 -7.68
CA ALA A 519 28.20 23.84 -6.49
C ALA A 519 29.19 22.71 -6.15
N PRO A 520 30.41 23.03 -5.69
CA PRO A 520 31.32 22.01 -5.19
C PRO A 520 30.82 21.46 -3.85
N GLN A 521 31.27 20.25 -3.50
CA GLN A 521 30.90 19.60 -2.22
C GLN A 521 31.17 20.47 -0.98
N VAL A 522 32.22 21.30 -1.03
CA VAL A 522 32.60 22.24 0.03
C VAL A 522 33.05 23.56 -0.62
N ALA A 523 32.44 24.66 -0.21
CA ALA A 523 32.78 26.03 -0.62
C ALA A 523 32.96 26.95 0.60
N LEU A 524 33.41 28.19 0.38
CA LEU A 524 33.31 29.27 1.37
C LEU A 524 31.92 29.89 1.30
N ALA A 525 31.28 30.12 2.45
CA ALA A 525 30.00 30.82 2.53
C ALA A 525 30.15 32.29 2.10
N ASN A 526 29.14 32.84 1.41
CA ASN A 526 29.05 34.25 0.99
C ASN A 526 30.27 34.79 0.21
N SER A 527 30.87 33.96 -0.65
CA SER A 527 32.02 34.39 -1.44
C SER A 527 31.70 34.41 -2.94
N ASP A 528 31.52 35.61 -3.48
CA ASP A 528 31.85 35.96 -4.88
C ASP A 528 33.39 35.94 -5.12
N SER A 529 34.18 35.41 -4.18
CA SER A 529 35.63 35.52 -4.16
C SER A 529 36.32 34.35 -4.88
N PRO A 530 37.52 34.56 -5.46
CA PRO A 530 38.19 33.56 -6.27
C PRO A 530 38.58 32.31 -5.46
N PRO A 531 38.71 31.14 -6.11
CA PRO A 531 39.29 29.95 -5.49
C PRO A 531 40.71 30.26 -5.00
N GLY A 532 40.96 30.13 -3.69
CA GLY A 532 42.32 30.32 -3.15
C GLY A 532 42.50 30.55 -1.65
N LYS A 533 41.45 30.80 -0.87
CA LYS A 533 41.57 31.02 0.60
C LYS A 533 41.46 29.76 1.46
N ILE A 534 40.90 28.69 0.92
CA ILE A 534 40.81 27.39 1.59
C ILE A 534 41.33 26.28 0.68
N LYS A 535 41.96 25.28 1.29
CA LYS A 535 42.33 24.02 0.63
C LYS A 535 41.53 22.88 1.25
N VAL A 536 40.72 22.22 0.45
CA VAL A 536 39.89 21.09 0.89
C VAL A 536 40.51 19.78 0.43
N VAL A 537 40.64 18.83 1.34
CA VAL A 537 41.06 17.45 1.08
C VAL A 537 39.90 16.53 1.44
N MET A 538 39.25 15.98 0.43
CA MET A 538 38.11 15.08 0.61
C MET A 538 38.60 13.69 1.04
N GLU A 539 38.13 13.21 2.20
CA GLU A 539 38.43 11.87 2.68
C GLU A 539 37.29 10.90 2.35
N LYS A 540 36.04 11.34 2.56
CA LYS A 540 34.83 10.53 2.38
C LYS A 540 33.64 11.43 2.09
N TRP A 541 32.89 11.12 1.04
CA TRP A 541 31.58 11.74 0.77
C TRP A 541 30.55 10.64 0.54
N GLN A 542 29.98 10.12 1.63
CA GLN A 542 29.03 9.00 1.61
C GLN A 542 27.66 9.44 2.13
N VAL A 543 26.62 8.63 1.89
CA VAL A 543 25.23 9.06 2.12
C VAL A 543 24.96 9.50 3.56
N GLU A 544 25.38 8.73 4.57
CA GLU A 544 25.17 9.07 6.00
C GLU A 544 26.41 9.74 6.66
N GLU A 545 27.52 9.92 5.93
CA GLU A 545 28.76 10.47 6.49
C GLU A 545 29.63 11.22 5.47
N LYS A 546 29.98 12.46 5.78
CA LYS A 546 30.95 13.29 5.06
C LYS A 546 32.18 13.50 5.95
N ARG A 547 33.39 13.32 5.41
CA ARG A 547 34.67 13.61 6.08
C ARG A 547 35.61 14.31 5.11
N PHE A 548 36.17 15.41 5.56
CA PHE A 548 37.13 16.18 4.79
C PHE A 548 37.99 17.03 5.73
N ALA A 549 39.20 17.34 5.28
CA ALA A 549 40.08 18.28 5.96
C ALA A 549 40.06 19.62 5.20
N VAL A 550 40.02 20.73 5.93
CA VAL A 550 40.12 22.08 5.37
C VAL A 550 41.29 22.80 6.00
N GLU A 551 42.15 23.38 5.18
CA GLU A 551 43.16 24.34 5.61
C GLU A 551 42.67 25.74 5.25
N SER A 552 42.51 26.60 6.26
CA SER A 552 42.08 27.99 6.09
C SER A 552 43.07 28.95 6.72
N SER A 553 43.35 30.08 6.06
CA SER A 553 44.21 31.13 6.60
C SER A 553 43.57 31.95 7.72
N SER A 554 42.24 31.92 7.84
CA SER A 554 41.46 32.63 8.87
C SER A 554 40.28 31.78 9.34
N ALA A 555 39.59 32.20 10.41
CA ALA A 555 38.32 31.56 10.76
C ALA A 555 37.35 31.74 9.59
N ALA A 556 36.73 30.63 9.17
CA ALA A 556 35.93 30.58 7.96
C ALA A 556 34.62 29.83 8.20
N GLN A 557 33.62 30.17 7.39
CA GLN A 557 32.37 29.44 7.30
C GLN A 557 32.33 28.69 5.98
N LEU A 558 32.15 27.38 6.06
CA LEU A 558 32.11 26.49 4.91
C LEU A 558 30.66 26.25 4.55
N SER A 559 30.29 26.46 3.29
CA SER A 559 29.03 25.97 2.75
C SER A 559 29.23 24.56 2.21
N LEU A 560 28.30 23.67 2.51
CA LEU A 560 28.32 22.29 2.06
C LEU A 560 27.22 22.07 1.03
N HIS A 561 27.52 21.25 0.02
CA HIS A 561 26.53 20.71 -0.94
C HIS A 561 25.61 19.70 -0.25
N LEU A 562 24.86 20.17 0.72
CA LEU A 562 24.03 19.41 1.64
C LEU A 562 23.09 20.37 2.38
N PHE A 563 21.78 20.15 2.29
CA PHE A 563 20.86 20.92 3.13
C PHE A 563 21.08 20.67 4.62
N ASN A 564 20.89 21.72 5.42
CA ASN A 564 20.86 21.53 6.86
C ASN A 564 19.59 20.79 7.27
N TYR A 565 19.75 19.74 8.07
CA TYR A 565 18.65 18.99 8.67
C TYR A 565 18.99 18.63 10.12
N PRO A 566 18.04 18.63 11.07
CA PRO A 566 18.34 18.43 12.48
C PRO A 566 19.08 17.13 12.82
N ALA A 567 18.86 16.06 12.04
CA ALA A 567 19.57 14.79 12.24
C ALA A 567 21.03 14.82 11.80
N TRP A 568 21.45 15.74 10.92
CA TRP A 568 22.86 15.92 10.60
C TRP A 568 23.61 16.51 11.79
N GLN A 569 24.71 15.89 12.20
CA GLN A 569 25.58 16.38 13.27
C GLN A 569 26.96 16.68 12.72
N VAL A 570 27.63 17.68 13.29
CA VAL A 570 28.93 18.16 12.83
C VAL A 570 29.93 18.04 13.97
N GLU A 571 31.10 17.49 13.65
CA GLU A 571 32.29 17.47 14.50
C GLU A 571 33.42 18.22 13.78
N VAL A 572 34.06 19.15 14.48
CA VAL A 572 35.26 19.85 14.02
C VAL A 572 36.39 19.51 14.98
N ASN A 573 37.45 18.87 14.47
CA ASN A 573 38.58 18.39 15.28
C ASN A 573 38.16 17.48 16.44
N GLY A 574 37.15 16.63 16.21
CA GLY A 574 36.64 15.65 17.19
C GLY A 574 35.76 16.25 18.30
N ARG A 575 35.39 17.53 18.19
CA ARG A 575 34.46 18.20 19.13
C ARG A 575 33.19 18.61 18.39
N PRO A 576 32.03 18.70 19.06
CA PRO A 576 30.81 19.23 18.44
C PRO A 576 31.07 20.59 17.77
N GLY A 577 30.79 20.67 16.48
CA GLY A 577 30.96 21.87 15.66
C GLY A 577 29.67 22.69 15.59
N ALA A 578 29.82 24.00 15.41
CA ALA A 578 28.68 24.87 15.14
C ALA A 578 28.22 24.69 13.69
N LYS A 579 26.92 24.45 13.51
CA LYS A 579 26.25 24.41 12.20
C LYS A 579 25.05 25.35 12.19
N GLN A 580 24.77 25.94 11.04
CA GLN A 580 23.58 26.74 10.79
C GLN A 580 23.09 26.51 9.36
N SER A 581 21.86 26.92 9.08
CA SER A 581 21.34 26.98 7.71
C SER A 581 21.81 28.30 7.10
N ASP A 582 22.21 28.29 5.84
CA ASP A 582 22.37 29.50 5.05
C ASP A 582 21.01 30.22 4.96
N PRO A 583 20.94 31.53 5.22
CA PRO A 583 19.66 32.26 5.22
C PRO A 583 19.02 32.38 3.84
N ASP A 584 19.81 32.26 2.76
CA ASP A 584 19.32 32.49 1.40
C ASP A 584 18.80 31.19 0.79
N ASP A 585 19.53 30.08 0.95
CA ASP A 585 19.21 28.81 0.29
C ASP A 585 19.08 27.60 1.23
N GLY A 586 19.40 27.73 2.52
CA GLY A 586 19.30 26.65 3.51
C GLY A 586 20.42 25.59 3.46
N GLN A 587 21.47 25.81 2.70
CA GLN A 587 22.68 24.97 2.73
C GLN A 587 23.25 24.86 4.15
N MET A 588 23.88 23.74 4.46
CA MET A 588 24.57 23.58 5.74
C MET A 588 25.85 24.41 5.78
N LEU A 589 25.87 25.38 6.69
CA LEU A 589 27.06 26.17 7.00
C LEU A 589 27.79 25.60 8.22
N VAL A 590 29.09 25.36 8.09
CA VAL A 590 29.95 24.85 9.16
C VAL A 590 31.07 25.83 9.47
N SER A 591 31.19 26.23 10.75
CA SER A 591 32.27 27.12 11.17
C SER A 591 33.56 26.35 11.49
N VAL A 592 34.69 26.79 10.92
CA VAL A 592 36.01 26.24 11.20
C VAL A 592 37.01 27.32 11.64
N PRO A 593 37.90 27.04 12.61
CA PRO A 593 38.95 27.96 13.00
C PRO A 593 40.02 28.10 11.91
N ALA A 594 40.87 29.11 12.04
CA ALA A 594 42.08 29.24 11.23
C ALA A 594 43.02 28.03 11.43
N GLY A 595 43.72 27.65 10.38
CA GLY A 595 44.58 26.47 10.33
C GLY A 595 43.89 25.25 9.72
N ARG A 596 44.42 24.06 10.03
CA ARG A 596 43.87 22.79 9.55
C ARG A 596 42.76 22.31 10.48
N SER A 597 41.60 22.03 9.91
CA SER A 597 40.45 21.48 10.61
C SER A 597 39.98 20.20 9.93
N ASN A 598 39.82 19.13 10.71
CA ASN A 598 39.19 17.89 10.26
C ASN A 598 37.70 17.99 10.57
N VAL A 599 36.87 17.98 9.54
CA VAL A 599 35.42 18.10 9.64
C VAL A 599 34.76 16.76 9.35
N ARG A 600 33.86 16.35 10.24
CA ARG A 600 33.03 15.17 10.06
C ARG A 600 31.56 15.57 10.21
N VAL A 601 30.78 15.29 9.18
CA VAL A 601 29.33 15.46 9.19
C VAL A 601 28.69 14.09 9.11
N PHE A 602 27.78 13.75 10.02
CA PHE A 602 27.16 12.41 10.04
C PHE A 602 25.69 12.47 10.40
N PHE A 603 24.91 11.54 9.84
CA PHE A 603 23.47 11.46 10.06
C PHE A 603 23.18 10.69 11.35
N ALA A 604 22.83 11.40 12.41
CA ALA A 604 22.59 10.82 13.71
C ALA A 604 21.17 10.27 13.85
N ARG A 605 21.02 9.28 14.74
CA ARG A 605 19.70 8.79 15.15
C ARG A 605 19.09 9.76 16.17
N THR A 606 17.88 10.23 15.90
CA THR A 606 17.13 11.13 16.79
C THR A 606 16.33 10.35 17.86
N PRO A 607 15.90 11.00 18.95
CA PRO A 607 15.13 10.36 20.02
C PRO A 607 13.79 9.78 19.55
N ASP A 608 13.08 10.46 18.65
CA ASP A 608 11.80 10.04 18.08
C ASP A 608 11.92 8.74 17.26
N ARG A 609 12.98 8.60 16.43
CA ARG A 609 13.34 7.34 15.75
C ARG A 609 13.65 6.21 16.73
N THR A 610 14.21 6.54 17.89
CA THR A 610 14.45 5.56 18.95
C THR A 610 13.15 5.12 19.60
N ALA A 611 12.27 6.07 19.95
CA ALA A 611 10.95 5.79 20.49
C ALA A 611 10.09 4.95 19.54
N GLY A 612 10.02 5.31 18.25
CA GLY A 612 9.32 4.53 17.24
C GLY A 612 9.85 3.09 17.12
N GLY A 613 11.18 2.94 17.13
CA GLY A 613 11.83 1.62 17.13
C GLY A 613 11.47 0.78 18.36
N VAL A 614 11.47 1.37 19.56
CA VAL A 614 11.09 0.69 20.81
C VAL A 614 9.62 0.26 20.78
N ILE A 615 8.71 1.10 20.30
CA ILE A 615 7.28 0.79 20.17
C ILE A 615 7.08 -0.41 19.23
N SER A 616 7.72 -0.40 18.06
CA SER A 616 7.65 -1.52 17.11
C SER A 616 8.22 -2.81 17.69
N LEU A 617 9.38 -2.75 18.35
CA LEU A 617 10.00 -3.92 18.98
C LEU A 617 9.13 -4.50 20.10
N ALA A 618 8.52 -3.65 20.93
CA ALA A 618 7.59 -4.08 21.97
C ALA A 618 6.34 -4.76 21.38
N ALA A 619 5.79 -4.22 20.29
CA ALA A 619 4.66 -4.83 19.58
C ALA A 619 5.02 -6.20 18.98
N ILE A 620 6.19 -6.31 18.36
CA ILE A 620 6.68 -7.59 17.80
C ILE A 620 6.94 -8.61 18.92
N ALA A 621 7.55 -8.18 20.04
CA ALA A 621 7.78 -9.03 21.20
C ALA A 621 6.47 -9.54 21.82
N LEU A 622 5.45 -8.68 21.91
CA LEU A 622 4.10 -9.07 22.34
C LEU A 622 3.49 -10.13 21.40
N ILE A 623 3.60 -9.96 20.09
CA ILE A 623 3.14 -10.94 19.10
C ILE A 623 3.87 -12.28 19.28
N ALA A 624 5.19 -12.26 19.42
CA ALA A 624 6.00 -13.45 19.64
C ALA A 624 5.61 -14.17 20.95
N ALA A 625 5.39 -13.42 22.03
CA ALA A 625 4.94 -13.95 23.31
C ALA A 625 3.55 -14.60 23.21
N LEU A 626 2.61 -13.97 22.51
CA LEU A 626 1.27 -14.53 22.26
C LEU A 626 1.32 -15.83 21.46
N PHE A 627 2.22 -15.93 20.47
CA PHE A 627 2.44 -17.19 19.74
C PHE A 627 3.09 -18.27 20.61
N ALA A 628 4.09 -17.92 21.42
CA ALA A 628 4.78 -18.86 22.31
C ALA A 628 3.85 -19.41 23.40
N ALA A 629 3.06 -18.55 24.04
CA ALA A 629 2.05 -18.94 25.03
C ALA A 629 0.98 -19.87 24.44
N GLY A 630 0.64 -19.69 23.16
CA GLY A 630 -0.27 -20.58 22.43
C GLY A 630 0.33 -21.96 22.11
N ARG A 631 1.66 -22.09 22.05
CA ARG A 631 2.37 -23.36 21.77
C ARG A 631 2.79 -24.12 23.04
N LEU A 632 3.12 -23.42 24.14
CA LEU A 632 3.68 -24.00 25.37
C LEU A 632 2.67 -24.72 26.30
N ARG A 633 1.43 -24.97 25.86
CA ARG A 633 0.46 -25.77 26.65
C ARG A 633 -0.05 -26.97 25.86
N PRO A 634 0.72 -28.07 25.84
CA PRO A 634 0.16 -29.32 26.38
C PRO A 634 1.19 -30.26 27.05
N ARG A 635 0.98 -30.59 28.33
CA ARG A 635 0.95 -31.99 28.81
C ARG A 635 0.20 -32.05 30.13
N ARG A 636 -0.98 -32.68 30.12
CA ARG A 636 -1.64 -33.14 31.34
C ARG A 636 -0.64 -33.99 32.12
N SER A 637 -0.46 -33.65 33.39
CA SER A 637 -0.01 -34.59 34.42
C SER A 637 -0.73 -35.92 34.21
N ARG A 638 0.02 -36.96 33.87
CA ARG A 638 -0.48 -38.33 33.97
C ARG A 638 -0.97 -38.49 35.41
N LEU A 639 -2.25 -38.83 35.54
CA LEU A 639 -2.84 -39.36 36.76
C LEU A 639 -1.86 -40.39 37.35
N LYS A 640 -1.39 -40.13 38.58
CA LYS A 640 -0.93 -41.21 39.46
C LYS A 640 -2.12 -42.16 39.61
N LYS A 641 -2.04 -43.30 38.94
CA LYS A 641 -2.65 -44.54 39.42
C LYS A 641 -1.60 -45.17 40.31
N GLU A 642 -1.73 -44.97 41.62
CA GLU A 642 -1.41 -45.96 42.65
C GLU A 642 -2.50 -45.86 43.71
#